data_AF-A0A2B4S2N6-F1
#
_entry.id   AF-A0A2B4S2N6-F1
#
_cell.length_a   1.000
_cell.length_b   1.000
_cell.length_c   1.000
_cell.angle_alpha   90.00
_cell.angle_beta   90.00
_cell.angle_gamma   90.00
#
_symmetry.space_group_name_H-M   'P 1'
#
loop_
_entity.id
_entity.type
_entity.pdbx_description
1 polymer ?
#
loop_
_entity_poly.entity_id
_entity_poly.type
_entity_poly.pdbx_seq_one_letter_code
_entity_poly.pdbx_strand_id
1 'polypeptide(L)'
;MQYGIVVFRYIAIRPKLGHSRALEAFLEEPSAEDELFLLSKGFFTLYCHGDVDRVEEKLLKADEDYTLITWKIAFEAVNPWQFLRLGGHPSVQAGHYLAIQRNEFANVYWTIVDLLDIFITSQSLGIEPDKLNIILMDAHPKTSLDPFWTVLFQRLIKLTDPIFVESNCVLFENLLWRYPPAKSPLLDSSLNSLKHIQPFRSFVLRRFGISSGTHFRKCNQLNLNILFILRRDYKSHPRNLAGIIDRKIANEEDVLSEIKSSFPDANITPVQLDLLTLKAQLEIVAKTDILFGMHGAAHAFSIFMPPGGAVVEMFHHNSNIYNWHMNKIATLSDHSYINWENTDMRAVDTLRKSIVIPRGVSYRRRPAFTLGSWNVRTMLTGITKDIRDTNGARKTAVISRELVRLKVDIAALQETCIAGFGSLTEKEYTFFWKGRDEDEPRVHGVGFSVSNKLVQMVEPGSTKSERIMHIKLNTDLGPTNLLSVYSPTLASTTDAKDTFYSQLDNAIKHIPNNEVLILLGYSSARVGNDQGSWPDCLGHFGVGKCNENGQRLLELYTYHHLCITNTFFGVKLRHRFSWMHPRSKNWHQLDLIISRREHLNNIRTIRAYHSADCDTDHSLVCTKIQLLPKKVHRVKQSATLRINASATAIPENVSIFNDILSSKLGDCLELNTEDHWRHIKDTTLAAALKVFGKNVRKSQDWFNANIATLQPLIEAKRNALQNYQRNPSPSSLQWIYEVHLF
;
A
#
# COMPACT_ATOMS: atom_id res chain seq x y z
N MET A 1 21.14 24.65 -34.84
CA MET A 1 20.54 23.97 -33.69
C MET A 1 19.04 24.08 -33.81
N GLN A 2 18.35 22.96 -33.66
CA GLN A 2 16.90 22.92 -33.53
C GLN A 2 16.62 21.86 -32.45
N TYR A 3 15.87 22.21 -31.40
CA TYR A 3 15.53 21.29 -30.29
C TYR A 3 16.74 20.68 -29.54
N GLY A 4 17.87 21.40 -29.44
CA GLY A 4 19.10 20.88 -28.81
C GLY A 4 19.86 19.85 -29.66
N ILE A 5 19.53 19.72 -30.96
CA ILE A 5 20.23 18.84 -31.90
C ILE A 5 21.23 19.68 -32.72
N VAL A 6 22.45 19.18 -32.88
CA VAL A 6 23.51 19.82 -33.68
C VAL A 6 23.73 19.01 -34.97
N VAL A 7 23.84 19.72 -36.09
CA VAL A 7 24.12 19.11 -37.39
C VAL A 7 25.41 19.70 -37.93
N PHE A 8 26.40 18.84 -38.13
CA PHE A 8 27.67 19.20 -38.75
C PHE A 8 27.65 18.79 -40.21
N ARG A 9 27.96 19.75 -41.08
CA ARG A 9 28.15 19.49 -42.51
C ARG A 9 29.63 19.39 -42.82
N TYR A 10 30.04 18.34 -43.52
CA TYR A 10 31.43 18.10 -43.92
C TYR A 10 32.41 18.10 -42.74
N ILE A 11 32.13 17.27 -41.75
CA ILE A 11 33.01 17.06 -40.60
C ILE A 11 33.91 15.85 -40.83
N ALA A 12 35.19 16.00 -40.52
CA ALA A 12 36.12 14.90 -40.51
C ALA A 12 36.29 14.32 -39.11
N ILE A 13 36.38 12.99 -39.05
CA ILE A 13 36.83 12.25 -37.88
C ILE A 13 38.25 11.75 -38.17
N ARG A 14 39.19 12.08 -37.28
CA ARG A 14 40.61 11.74 -37.38
C ARG A 14 40.96 10.71 -36.31
N PRO A 15 40.81 9.40 -36.60
CA PRO A 15 40.87 8.35 -35.59
C PRO A 15 42.20 8.31 -34.84
N LYS A 16 43.33 8.68 -35.46
CA LYS A 16 44.64 8.76 -34.79
C LYS A 16 44.73 9.76 -33.63
N LEU A 17 43.80 10.71 -33.53
CA LEU A 17 43.74 11.68 -32.44
C LEU A 17 42.84 11.22 -31.28
N GLY A 18 42.29 10.01 -31.37
CA GLY A 18 41.45 9.41 -30.34
C GLY A 18 41.91 7.98 -30.08
N HIS A 19 42.06 7.61 -28.82
CA HIS A 19 42.46 6.26 -28.43
C HIS A 19 41.75 5.86 -27.15
N SER A 20 41.53 4.56 -26.97
CA SER A 20 41.10 3.99 -25.70
C SER A 20 42.15 2.96 -25.26
N ARG A 21 42.31 2.82 -23.94
CA ARG A 21 43.32 1.94 -23.36
C ARG A 21 43.06 0.46 -23.67
N ALA A 22 41.78 0.10 -23.76
CA ALA A 22 41.34 -1.24 -24.16
C ALA A 22 41.71 -1.60 -25.63
N LEU A 23 42.08 -0.62 -26.45
CA LEU A 23 42.59 -0.86 -27.81
C LEU A 23 44.13 -0.94 -27.85
N GLU A 24 44.80 -0.24 -26.94
CA GLU A 24 46.26 -0.31 -26.81
C GLU A 24 46.72 -1.67 -26.26
N ALA A 25 45.93 -2.23 -25.35
CA ALA A 25 46.12 -3.55 -24.78
C ALA A 25 44.80 -4.31 -24.80
N PHE A 26 44.82 -5.60 -25.14
CA PHE A 26 43.71 -6.52 -24.88
C PHE A 26 43.59 -6.73 -23.37
N LEU A 27 43.06 -5.72 -22.67
CA LEU A 27 42.86 -5.77 -21.23
C LEU A 27 41.88 -6.90 -20.91
N GLU A 28 42.30 -7.82 -20.04
CA GLU A 28 41.44 -8.91 -19.58
C GLU A 28 40.27 -8.37 -18.72
N GLU A 29 40.50 -7.28 -17.98
CA GLU A 29 39.54 -6.61 -17.10
C GLU A 29 39.61 -5.08 -17.25
N PRO A 30 39.08 -4.49 -18.34
CA PRO A 30 39.09 -3.04 -18.51
C PRO A 30 38.15 -2.36 -17.50
N SER A 31 38.59 -1.25 -16.89
CA SER A 31 37.71 -0.40 -16.08
C SER A 31 36.78 0.44 -16.97
N ALA A 32 35.78 1.10 -16.37
CA ALA A 32 34.86 1.97 -17.13
C ALA A 32 35.60 3.07 -17.92
N GLU A 33 36.67 3.61 -17.34
CA GLU A 33 37.46 4.69 -17.94
C GLU A 33 38.33 4.19 -19.09
N ASP A 34 38.78 2.93 -19.05
CA ASP A 34 39.65 2.32 -20.07
C ASP A 34 38.90 2.04 -21.39
N GLU A 35 37.57 1.89 -21.33
CA GLU A 35 36.71 1.56 -22.47
C GLU A 35 36.25 2.82 -23.25
N LEU A 36 36.39 4.01 -22.67
CA LEU A 36 36.03 5.27 -23.31
C LEU A 36 37.17 5.79 -24.19
N PHE A 37 36.81 6.40 -25.33
CA PHE A 37 37.79 7.08 -26.18
C PHE A 37 38.21 8.40 -25.54
N LEU A 38 39.51 8.55 -25.29
CA LEU A 38 40.13 9.81 -24.95
C LEU A 38 40.40 10.58 -26.24
N LEU A 39 39.74 11.72 -26.39
CA LEU A 39 39.76 12.51 -27.62
C LEU A 39 40.70 13.71 -27.45
N SER A 40 41.66 13.83 -28.37
CA SER A 40 42.56 14.99 -28.44
C SER A 40 41.99 16.08 -29.35
N LYS A 41 42.44 17.33 -29.15
CA LYS A 41 42.10 18.45 -30.04
C LYS A 41 42.38 18.09 -31.50
N GLY A 42 41.41 18.38 -32.37
CA GLY A 42 41.49 18.09 -33.80
C GLY A 42 40.94 16.72 -34.20
N PHE A 43 40.52 15.87 -33.26
CA PHE A 43 39.85 14.61 -33.57
C PHE A 43 38.59 14.83 -34.42
N PHE A 44 37.81 15.87 -34.11
CA PHE A 44 36.75 16.38 -34.98
C PHE A 44 37.25 17.62 -35.70
N THR A 45 37.36 17.55 -37.02
CA THR A 45 37.80 18.69 -37.85
C THR A 45 36.64 19.22 -38.68
N LEU A 46 36.28 20.48 -38.46
CA LEU A 46 35.27 21.18 -39.25
C LEU A 46 35.96 21.99 -40.35
N TYR A 47 35.71 21.63 -41.61
CA TYR A 47 36.23 22.37 -42.76
C TYR A 47 35.25 23.48 -43.15
N CYS A 48 35.61 24.74 -42.90
CA CYS A 48 34.75 25.88 -43.16
C CYS A 48 35.36 26.87 -44.16
N HIS A 49 34.66 27.14 -45.27
CA HIS A 49 35.04 28.17 -46.25
C HIS A 49 34.90 29.62 -45.73
N GLY A 50 34.48 29.82 -44.49
CA GLY A 50 34.18 31.13 -43.88
C GLY A 50 35.01 31.42 -42.62
N ASP A 51 34.54 32.39 -41.84
CA ASP A 51 35.17 32.83 -40.59
C ASP A 51 35.17 31.72 -39.53
N VAL A 52 36.39 31.30 -39.15
CA VAL A 52 36.65 30.25 -38.15
C VAL A 52 36.13 30.67 -36.78
N ASP A 53 36.30 31.94 -36.39
CA ASP A 53 35.91 32.46 -35.08
C ASP A 53 34.38 32.35 -34.89
N ARG A 54 33.62 32.57 -35.97
CA ARG A 54 32.16 32.42 -35.98
C ARG A 54 31.70 30.96 -35.81
N VAL A 55 32.49 29.99 -36.27
CA VAL A 55 32.20 28.57 -36.07
C VAL A 55 32.48 28.18 -34.61
N GLU A 56 33.58 28.67 -34.05
CA GLU A 56 33.90 28.48 -32.63
C GLU A 56 32.84 29.09 -31.70
N GLU A 57 32.33 30.28 -32.02
CA GLU A 57 31.20 30.90 -31.28
C GLU A 57 29.93 30.03 -31.31
N LYS A 58 29.63 29.40 -32.46
CA LYS A 58 28.48 28.48 -32.57
C LYS A 58 28.68 27.19 -31.79
N LEU A 59 29.91 26.66 -31.74
CA LEU A 59 30.25 25.51 -30.91
C LEU A 59 30.11 25.84 -29.41
N LEU A 60 30.51 27.05 -28.99
CA LEU A 60 30.32 27.54 -27.63
C LEU A 60 28.85 27.54 -27.23
N LYS A 61 27.96 28.06 -28.07
CA LYS A 61 26.50 28.04 -27.83
C LYS A 61 25.90 26.63 -27.78
N ALA A 62 26.49 25.67 -28.50
CA ALA A 62 26.00 24.28 -28.52
C ALA A 62 26.19 23.58 -27.17
N ASP A 63 27.21 24.00 -26.45
CA ASP A 63 27.68 23.43 -25.20
C ASP A 63 26.83 23.87 -24.00
N GLU A 64 26.13 25.01 -24.10
CA GLU A 64 25.21 25.49 -23.05
C GLU A 64 24.11 24.47 -22.73
N ASP A 65 23.73 23.64 -23.71
CA ASP A 65 22.74 22.58 -23.57
C ASP A 65 23.36 21.20 -23.26
N TYR A 66 24.67 21.14 -22.98
CA TYR A 66 25.45 19.90 -22.80
C TYR A 66 25.36 18.95 -24.02
N THR A 67 25.04 19.47 -25.21
CA THR A 67 24.80 18.67 -26.42
C THR A 67 26.09 18.00 -26.90
N LEU A 68 27.21 18.74 -26.89
CA LEU A 68 28.51 18.25 -27.36
C LEU A 68 29.36 17.59 -26.24
N ILE A 69 28.82 17.51 -25.01
CA ILE A 69 29.40 16.82 -23.82
C ILE A 69 30.91 17.17 -23.62
N THR A 70 31.74 16.23 -23.19
CA THR A 70 33.19 16.39 -22.95
C THR A 70 34.00 16.49 -24.23
N TRP A 71 33.36 16.52 -25.41
CA TRP A 71 34.04 16.38 -26.69
C TRP A 71 34.34 17.71 -27.36
N LYS A 72 33.81 18.81 -26.85
CA LYS A 72 34.09 20.16 -27.37
C LYS A 72 35.59 20.44 -27.48
N ILE A 73 36.39 19.98 -26.51
CA ILE A 73 37.85 20.15 -26.51
C ILE A 73 38.53 19.43 -27.69
N ALA A 74 37.85 18.45 -28.29
CA ALA A 74 38.35 17.66 -29.40
C ALA A 74 38.01 18.25 -30.78
N PHE A 75 37.23 19.35 -30.83
CA PHE A 75 36.91 20.05 -32.07
C PHE A 75 38.03 21.00 -32.49
N GLU A 76 38.23 21.09 -33.80
CA GLU A 76 39.09 22.07 -34.46
C GLU A 76 38.40 22.55 -35.74
N ALA A 77 38.29 23.87 -35.90
CA ALA A 77 37.80 24.46 -37.14
C ALA A 77 39.00 24.92 -37.98
N VAL A 78 39.03 24.49 -39.25
CA VAL A 78 40.17 24.76 -40.14
C VAL A 78 39.70 25.20 -41.52
N ASN A 79 40.56 25.95 -42.19
CA ASN A 79 40.31 26.39 -43.56
C ASN A 79 40.49 25.20 -44.54
N PRO A 80 39.54 24.96 -45.47
CA PRO A 80 39.62 23.93 -46.50
C PRO A 80 40.93 23.91 -47.30
N TRP A 81 41.64 25.04 -47.47
CA TRP A 81 42.94 25.05 -48.15
C TRP A 81 44.04 24.27 -47.41
N GLN A 82 43.93 24.09 -46.09
CA GLN A 82 44.84 23.26 -45.30
C GLN A 82 44.58 21.75 -45.50
N PHE A 83 43.39 21.37 -45.97
CA PHE A 83 43.00 19.99 -46.24
C PHE A 83 43.86 19.34 -47.33
N LEU A 84 44.12 20.08 -48.42
CA LEU A 84 44.93 19.62 -49.56
C LEU A 84 46.42 19.41 -49.21
N ARG A 85 46.93 20.05 -48.16
CA ARG A 85 48.32 19.88 -47.68
C ARG A 85 48.53 18.65 -46.81
N LEU A 86 47.46 18.06 -46.26
CA LEU A 86 47.53 16.94 -45.32
C LEU A 86 47.47 15.55 -45.99
N GLY A 87 47.53 15.49 -47.32
CA GLY A 87 47.76 14.24 -48.08
C GLY A 87 46.68 13.15 -47.96
N GLY A 88 45.49 13.47 -47.45
CA GLY A 88 44.39 12.50 -47.34
C GLY A 88 43.46 12.61 -48.53
N HIS A 89 43.31 11.55 -49.33
CA HIS A 89 42.11 11.37 -50.15
C HIS A 89 40.94 11.07 -49.21
N PRO A 90 39.96 11.97 -49.00
CA PRO A 90 38.83 11.63 -48.13
C PRO A 90 37.98 10.56 -48.77
N SER A 91 37.74 9.47 -48.05
CA SER A 91 36.55 8.66 -48.31
C SER A 91 35.35 9.50 -47.86
N VAL A 92 34.66 10.12 -48.82
CA VAL A 92 33.44 10.89 -48.55
C VAL A 92 32.31 9.90 -48.30
N GLN A 93 31.76 9.96 -47.09
CA GLN A 93 30.65 9.13 -46.66
C GLN A 93 29.36 9.96 -46.73
N ALA A 94 28.62 9.76 -47.82
CA ALA A 94 27.34 10.41 -48.08
C ALA A 94 26.22 9.75 -47.27
N GLY A 95 25.30 10.57 -46.77
CA GLY A 95 24.17 10.11 -45.94
C GLY A 95 24.10 10.80 -44.58
N HIS A 96 23.24 10.28 -43.70
CA HIS A 96 23.02 10.79 -42.36
C HIS A 96 23.66 9.86 -41.33
N TYR A 97 24.57 10.43 -40.54
CA TYR A 97 25.33 9.73 -39.51
C TYR A 97 24.97 10.30 -38.15
N LEU A 98 24.81 9.48 -37.13
CA LEU A 98 24.61 9.94 -35.76
C LEU A 98 25.71 9.35 -34.88
N ALA A 99 26.51 10.24 -34.28
CA ALA A 99 27.54 9.84 -33.32
C ALA A 99 26.94 9.65 -31.93
N ILE A 100 27.30 8.55 -31.27
CA ILE A 100 26.88 8.25 -29.91
C ILE A 100 28.02 7.65 -29.10
N GLN A 101 28.14 8.13 -27.86
CA GLN A 101 28.89 7.47 -26.80
C GLN A 101 27.87 6.75 -25.92
N ARG A 102 27.96 5.41 -25.85
CA ARG A 102 27.03 4.65 -25.00
C ARG A 102 27.46 4.78 -23.55
N ASN A 103 26.53 5.13 -22.67
CA ASN A 103 26.75 5.05 -21.23
C ASN A 103 26.15 3.75 -20.70
N GLU A 104 26.84 3.05 -19.79
CA GLU A 104 26.37 1.76 -19.26
C GLU A 104 25.86 0.80 -20.37
N PHE A 105 26.69 0.58 -21.40
CA PHE A 105 26.33 -0.06 -22.69
C PHE A 105 25.75 -1.49 -22.62
N ALA A 106 25.88 -2.16 -21.47
CA ALA A 106 25.31 -3.48 -21.19
C ALA A 106 24.00 -3.42 -20.39
N ASN A 107 23.55 -2.22 -20.00
CA ASN A 107 22.33 -2.00 -19.23
C ASN A 107 21.14 -1.76 -20.15
N VAL A 108 20.08 -2.56 -19.95
CA VAL A 108 18.84 -2.47 -20.74
C VAL A 108 18.22 -1.08 -20.66
N TYR A 109 18.14 -0.47 -19.48
CA TYR A 109 17.49 0.83 -19.31
C TYR A 109 18.20 1.93 -20.10
N TRP A 110 19.51 2.06 -19.93
CA TRP A 110 20.30 3.06 -20.65
C TRP A 110 20.30 2.85 -22.15
N THR A 111 20.32 1.59 -22.60
CA THR A 111 20.16 1.27 -24.03
C THR A 111 18.80 1.75 -24.56
N ILE A 112 17.71 1.56 -23.81
CA ILE A 112 16.37 2.03 -24.24
C ILE A 112 16.30 3.56 -24.27
N VAL A 113 16.92 4.25 -23.31
CA VAL A 113 17.04 5.71 -23.31
C VAL A 113 17.74 6.18 -24.59
N ASP A 114 18.91 5.61 -24.90
CA ASP A 114 19.67 5.99 -26.09
C ASP A 114 18.88 5.74 -27.39
N LEU A 115 18.20 4.60 -27.49
CA LEU A 115 17.40 4.25 -28.68
C LEU A 115 16.19 5.17 -28.85
N LEU A 116 15.50 5.53 -27.76
CA LEU A 116 14.37 6.45 -27.80
C LEU A 116 14.82 7.87 -28.19
N ASP A 117 15.95 8.34 -27.65
CA ASP A 117 16.51 9.65 -27.99
C ASP A 117 16.91 9.73 -29.46
N ILE A 118 17.51 8.67 -30.02
CA ILE A 118 17.82 8.58 -31.45
C ILE A 118 16.53 8.61 -32.27
N PHE A 119 15.50 7.86 -31.86
CA PHE A 119 14.22 7.85 -32.55
C PHE A 119 13.55 9.23 -32.54
N ILE A 120 13.55 9.95 -31.42
CA ILE A 120 13.02 11.32 -31.32
C ILE A 120 13.85 12.27 -32.19
N THR A 121 15.19 12.13 -32.17
CA THR A 121 16.11 12.94 -32.99
C THR A 121 15.80 12.76 -34.47
N SER A 122 15.63 11.51 -34.93
CA SER A 122 15.35 11.21 -36.33
C SER A 122 14.00 11.77 -36.77
N GLN A 123 12.96 11.59 -35.96
CA GLN A 123 11.61 12.12 -36.23
C GLN A 123 11.62 13.64 -36.30
N SER A 124 12.34 14.32 -35.39
CA SER A 124 12.42 15.78 -35.35
C SER A 124 13.13 16.37 -36.57
N LEU A 125 14.02 15.61 -37.21
CA LEU A 125 14.74 16.00 -38.43
C LEU A 125 14.08 15.51 -39.72
N GLY A 126 12.96 14.78 -39.63
CA GLY A 126 12.30 14.18 -40.79
C GLY A 126 13.10 13.05 -41.43
N ILE A 127 14.00 12.41 -40.69
CA ILE A 127 14.81 11.28 -41.15
C ILE A 127 14.19 9.98 -40.64
N GLU A 128 13.92 9.06 -41.56
CA GLU A 128 13.46 7.72 -41.20
C GLU A 128 14.56 7.00 -40.38
N PRO A 129 14.25 6.47 -39.17
CA PRO A 129 15.29 5.94 -38.29
C PRO A 129 16.10 4.81 -38.93
N ASP A 130 15.51 3.97 -39.79
CA ASP A 130 16.21 2.87 -40.47
C ASP A 130 17.12 3.31 -41.63
N LYS A 131 17.12 4.60 -41.97
CA LYS A 131 18.09 5.23 -42.90
C LYS A 131 19.26 5.91 -42.18
N LEU A 132 19.30 5.89 -40.85
CA LEU A 132 20.42 6.43 -40.09
C LEU A 132 21.58 5.45 -40.02
N ASN A 133 22.80 5.99 -40.10
CA ASN A 133 24.03 5.26 -39.81
C ASN A 133 24.50 5.67 -38.41
N ILE A 134 24.70 4.70 -37.52
CA ILE A 134 25.14 4.97 -36.14
C ILE A 134 26.63 4.81 -36.05
N ILE A 135 27.32 5.82 -35.52
CA ILE A 135 28.75 5.77 -35.20
C ILE A 135 28.90 5.64 -33.69
N LEU A 136 29.39 4.50 -33.23
CA LEU A 136 29.74 4.27 -31.82
C LEU A 136 31.13 4.82 -31.56
N MET A 137 31.19 5.78 -30.64
CA MET A 137 32.38 6.52 -30.29
C MET A 137 32.88 6.09 -28.91
N ASP A 138 32.93 4.78 -28.75
CA ASP A 138 33.41 4.08 -27.56
C ASP A 138 34.17 2.82 -28.01
N ALA A 139 34.92 2.21 -27.11
CA ALA A 139 35.60 0.95 -27.35
C ALA A 139 34.96 -0.22 -26.59
N HIS A 140 33.67 -0.09 -26.24
CA HIS A 140 32.99 -1.13 -25.49
C HIS A 140 32.86 -2.41 -26.33
N PRO A 141 33.10 -3.59 -25.73
CA PRO A 141 32.96 -4.86 -26.42
C PRO A 141 31.50 -5.14 -26.82
N LYS A 142 31.32 -6.12 -27.71
CA LYS A 142 30.00 -6.56 -28.15
C LYS A 142 29.20 -7.14 -26.98
N THR A 143 27.93 -6.75 -26.85
CA THR A 143 27.01 -7.27 -25.83
C THR A 143 25.82 -8.02 -26.47
N SER A 144 24.99 -8.64 -25.64
CA SER A 144 23.71 -9.22 -26.05
C SER A 144 22.70 -8.17 -26.54
N LEU A 145 22.94 -6.88 -26.27
CA LEU A 145 22.12 -5.76 -26.72
C LEU A 145 22.57 -5.17 -28.06
N ASP A 146 23.77 -5.54 -28.55
CA ASP A 146 24.29 -5.06 -29.83
C ASP A 146 23.33 -5.29 -31.04
N PRO A 147 22.48 -6.34 -31.07
CA PRO A 147 21.51 -6.49 -32.14
C PRO A 147 20.52 -5.33 -32.27
N PHE A 148 20.23 -4.54 -31.21
CA PHE A 148 19.45 -3.31 -31.37
C PHE A 148 20.11 -2.36 -32.37
N TRP A 149 21.41 -2.13 -32.23
CA TRP A 149 22.15 -1.19 -33.07
C TRP A 149 22.26 -1.67 -34.52
N THR A 150 22.43 -2.98 -34.74
CA THR A 150 22.60 -3.53 -36.09
C THR A 150 21.28 -3.78 -36.83
N VAL A 151 20.17 -4.01 -36.12
CA VAL A 151 18.86 -4.32 -36.73
C VAL A 151 18.03 -3.07 -36.96
N LEU A 152 18.06 -2.10 -36.04
CA LEU A 152 17.19 -0.93 -36.12
C LEU A 152 17.63 0.08 -37.19
N PHE A 153 18.93 0.21 -37.40
CA PHE A 153 19.53 1.27 -38.21
C PHE A 153 20.13 0.73 -39.52
N GLN A 154 20.47 1.61 -40.46
CA GLN A 154 21.02 1.22 -41.76
C GLN A 154 22.38 0.53 -41.62
N ARG A 155 23.23 1.10 -40.77
CA ARG A 155 24.59 0.60 -40.53
C ARG A 155 25.04 0.99 -39.14
N LEU A 156 25.72 0.07 -38.47
CA LEU A 156 26.51 0.35 -37.29
C LEU A 156 27.98 0.49 -37.70
N ILE A 157 28.63 1.56 -37.26
CA ILE A 157 30.04 1.84 -37.51
C ILE A 157 30.72 1.99 -36.16
N LYS A 158 31.75 1.20 -35.89
CA LYS A 158 32.59 1.32 -34.69
C LYS A 158 33.90 2.01 -35.06
N LEU A 159 34.51 2.73 -34.11
CA LEU A 159 35.84 3.34 -34.32
C LEU A 159 36.94 2.31 -34.62
N THR A 160 36.70 1.04 -34.31
CA THR A 160 37.58 -0.09 -34.64
C THR A 160 37.34 -0.70 -36.02
N ASP A 161 36.36 -0.23 -36.78
CA ASP A 161 36.06 -0.76 -38.12
C ASP A 161 37.13 -0.32 -39.13
N PRO A 162 37.37 -1.10 -40.20
CA PRO A 162 38.39 -0.81 -41.23
C PRO A 162 38.33 0.62 -41.79
N ILE A 163 37.12 1.19 -41.92
CA ILE A 163 36.93 2.57 -42.39
C ILE A 163 37.74 3.60 -41.59
N PHE A 164 37.91 3.39 -40.28
CA PHE A 164 38.69 4.26 -39.40
C PHE A 164 40.12 3.76 -39.20
N VAL A 165 40.35 2.45 -39.14
CA VAL A 165 41.69 1.89 -38.90
C VAL A 165 42.62 2.09 -40.11
N GLU A 166 42.07 1.99 -41.32
CA GLU A 166 42.85 2.08 -42.57
C GLU A 166 42.95 3.51 -43.12
N SER A 167 42.17 4.45 -42.57
CA SER A 167 42.10 5.83 -43.05
C SER A 167 42.69 6.82 -42.05
N ASN A 168 43.48 7.79 -42.54
CA ASN A 168 43.97 8.89 -41.71
C ASN A 168 42.86 9.90 -41.32
N CYS A 169 41.79 9.96 -42.12
CA CYS A 169 40.70 10.92 -42.00
C CYS A 169 39.47 10.37 -42.74
N VAL A 170 38.31 10.43 -42.10
CA VAL A 170 37.03 10.04 -42.72
C VAL A 170 36.10 11.25 -42.71
N LEU A 171 35.62 11.65 -43.89
CA LEU A 171 34.76 12.83 -44.05
C LEU A 171 33.29 12.42 -44.12
N PHE A 172 32.49 12.94 -43.21
CA PHE A 172 31.05 12.72 -43.16
C PHE A 172 30.30 13.94 -43.67
N GLU A 173 29.40 13.73 -44.62
CA GLU A 173 28.61 14.81 -45.22
C GLU A 173 27.66 15.44 -44.19
N ASN A 174 26.90 14.61 -43.47
CA ASN A 174 25.96 15.05 -42.44
C ASN A 174 26.15 14.22 -41.16
N LEU A 175 26.88 14.77 -40.18
CA LEU A 175 26.99 14.17 -38.85
C LEU A 175 26.04 14.89 -37.87
N LEU A 176 25.12 14.12 -37.34
CA LEU A 176 24.13 14.50 -36.36
C LEU A 176 24.68 14.25 -34.96
N TRP A 177 24.50 15.23 -34.09
CA TRP A 177 24.72 15.10 -32.67
C TRP A 177 23.37 15.06 -31.96
N ARG A 178 23.15 13.99 -31.20
CA ARG A 178 21.84 13.60 -30.66
C ARG A 178 21.23 14.64 -29.72
N TYR A 179 19.91 14.46 -29.49
CA TYR A 179 19.17 15.09 -28.42
C TYR A 179 19.90 14.96 -27.05
N PRO A 180 19.96 16.01 -26.23
CA PRO A 180 20.72 15.96 -24.98
C PRO A 180 20.19 14.86 -24.04
N PRO A 181 21.03 13.93 -23.58
CA PRO A 181 20.58 12.82 -22.72
C PRO A 181 19.86 13.32 -21.47
N ALA A 182 20.35 14.40 -20.86
CA ALA A 182 19.75 15.02 -19.68
C ALA A 182 18.31 15.53 -19.91
N LYS A 183 17.90 15.75 -21.16
CA LYS A 183 16.54 16.16 -21.52
C LYS A 183 15.68 14.97 -21.96
N SER A 184 16.21 13.75 -21.99
CA SER A 184 15.48 12.55 -22.41
C SER A 184 14.14 12.44 -21.66
N PRO A 185 13.01 12.17 -22.35
CA PRO A 185 11.70 12.04 -21.71
C PRO A 185 11.64 11.00 -20.58
N LEU A 186 12.49 9.97 -20.64
CA LEU A 186 12.60 8.95 -19.59
C LEU A 186 13.39 9.43 -18.36
N LEU A 187 14.15 10.52 -18.48
CA LEU A 187 14.86 11.18 -17.40
C LEU A 187 14.14 12.43 -16.86
N ASP A 188 13.01 12.82 -17.45
CA ASP A 188 12.16 13.91 -16.95
C ASP A 188 11.07 13.38 -16.02
N SER A 189 11.25 13.53 -14.70
CA SER A 189 10.30 13.06 -13.69
C SER A 189 8.92 13.73 -13.79
N SER A 190 8.81 14.94 -14.35
CA SER A 190 7.56 15.72 -14.45
C SER A 190 6.63 15.31 -15.59
N LEU A 191 7.15 14.59 -16.59
CA LEU A 191 6.42 14.26 -17.81
C LEU A 191 5.34 13.18 -17.64
N ASN A 192 4.07 13.49 -17.88
CA ASN A 192 2.98 12.52 -17.65
C ASN A 192 2.56 11.71 -18.89
N SER A 193 2.98 12.11 -20.10
CA SER A 193 2.69 11.38 -21.33
C SER A 193 3.72 11.68 -22.41
N LEU A 194 3.94 10.74 -23.32
CA LEU A 194 4.86 10.92 -24.44
C LEU A 194 4.32 10.29 -25.72
N LYS A 195 4.06 11.13 -26.73
CA LYS A 195 3.48 10.71 -28.02
C LYS A 195 4.37 9.73 -28.81
N HIS A 196 5.67 9.69 -28.51
CA HIS A 196 6.66 8.90 -29.25
C HIS A 196 6.77 7.44 -28.79
N ILE A 197 6.21 7.05 -27.63
CA ILE A 197 6.38 5.69 -27.07
C ILE A 197 5.80 4.61 -27.99
N GLN A 198 4.54 4.75 -28.41
CA GLN A 198 3.89 3.75 -29.26
C GLN A 198 4.49 3.69 -30.68
N PRO A 199 4.82 4.80 -31.35
CA PRO A 199 5.62 4.79 -32.58
C PRO A 199 6.99 4.12 -32.42
N PHE A 200 7.71 4.42 -31.34
CA PHE A 200 9.02 3.81 -31.04
C PHE A 200 8.90 2.30 -30.86
N ARG A 201 7.97 1.84 -30.02
CA ARG A 201 7.65 0.41 -29.84
C ARG A 201 7.37 -0.27 -31.18
N SER A 202 6.47 0.31 -31.97
CA SER A 202 6.07 -0.26 -33.26
C SER A 202 7.23 -0.32 -34.25
N PHE A 203 8.09 0.70 -34.27
CA PHE A 203 9.31 0.72 -35.06
C PHE A 203 10.25 -0.43 -34.67
N VAL A 204 10.58 -0.57 -33.38
CA VAL A 204 11.49 -1.60 -32.89
C VAL A 204 10.95 -3.00 -33.22
N LEU A 205 9.71 -3.31 -32.82
CA LEU A 205 9.12 -4.63 -33.05
C LEU A 205 9.08 -5.00 -34.54
N ARG A 206 8.70 -4.05 -35.41
CA ARG A 206 8.67 -4.26 -36.86
C ARG A 206 10.06 -4.56 -37.44
N ARG A 207 11.11 -3.84 -37.02
CA ARG A 207 12.49 -4.09 -37.47
C ARG A 207 13.01 -5.47 -37.08
N PHE A 208 12.54 -6.00 -35.95
CA PHE A 208 12.81 -7.38 -35.54
C PHE A 208 11.87 -8.43 -36.18
N GLY A 209 10.95 -8.01 -37.04
CA GLY A 209 9.98 -8.89 -37.70
C GLY A 209 8.86 -9.39 -36.77
N ILE A 210 8.56 -8.65 -35.71
CA ILE A 210 7.55 -9.00 -34.71
C ILE A 210 6.27 -8.21 -34.98
N SER A 211 5.15 -8.91 -35.14
CA SER A 211 3.86 -8.27 -35.37
C SER A 211 3.39 -7.51 -34.12
N SER A 212 3.35 -6.18 -34.20
CA SER A 212 2.72 -5.33 -33.18
C SER A 212 1.20 -5.30 -33.41
N GLY A 213 0.45 -6.10 -32.66
CA GLY A 213 -1.01 -5.93 -32.62
C GLY A 213 -1.35 -4.55 -32.08
N THR A 214 -2.27 -3.83 -32.73
CA THR A 214 -2.83 -2.54 -32.27
C THR A 214 -4.00 -2.71 -31.30
N HIS A 215 -4.34 -3.95 -30.95
CA HIS A 215 -5.54 -4.23 -30.18
C HIS A 215 -5.29 -4.01 -28.69
N PHE A 216 -5.96 -3.00 -28.15
CA PHE A 216 -6.27 -2.93 -26.73
C PHE A 216 -6.89 -4.26 -26.29
N ARG A 217 -6.40 -4.77 -25.17
CA ARG A 217 -6.90 -6.01 -24.58
C ARG A 217 -8.40 -5.86 -24.31
N LYS A 218 -9.21 -6.83 -24.76
CA LYS A 218 -10.63 -6.85 -24.43
C LYS A 218 -10.77 -7.21 -22.96
N CYS A 219 -11.42 -6.37 -22.15
CA CYS A 219 -11.63 -6.63 -20.71
C CYS A 219 -12.34 -7.97 -20.41
N ASN A 220 -12.99 -8.56 -21.40
CA ASN A 220 -13.72 -9.82 -21.30
C ASN A 220 -12.81 -11.06 -21.48
N GLN A 221 -11.54 -10.87 -21.85
CA GLN A 221 -10.57 -11.96 -22.04
C GLN A 221 -9.95 -12.35 -20.69
N LEU A 222 -10.28 -13.55 -20.22
CA LEU A 222 -9.89 -14.05 -18.89
C LEU A 222 -8.43 -14.52 -18.82
N ASN A 223 -7.86 -15.01 -19.93
CA ASN A 223 -6.53 -15.64 -19.90
C ASN A 223 -5.42 -14.57 -20.02
N LEU A 224 -4.74 -14.28 -18.92
CA LEU A 224 -3.59 -13.36 -18.82
C LEU A 224 -2.28 -14.04 -19.16
N ASN A 225 -1.45 -13.41 -20.01
CA ASN A 225 -0.07 -13.81 -20.23
C ASN A 225 0.82 -13.14 -19.18
N ILE A 226 1.34 -13.91 -18.23
CA ILE A 226 2.21 -13.45 -17.16
C ILE A 226 3.63 -13.89 -17.46
N LEU A 227 4.55 -12.94 -17.64
CA LEU A 227 5.98 -13.19 -17.77
C LEU A 227 6.64 -13.04 -16.40
N PHE A 228 7.23 -14.12 -15.90
CA PHE A 228 8.06 -14.08 -14.71
C PHE A 228 9.54 -14.16 -15.11
N ILE A 229 10.27 -13.07 -14.92
CA ILE A 229 11.70 -13.01 -15.24
C ILE A 229 12.50 -13.57 -14.07
N LEU A 230 13.13 -14.72 -14.30
CA LEU A 230 14.02 -15.40 -13.35
C LEU A 230 15.40 -14.75 -13.44
N ARG A 231 15.84 -14.13 -12.34
CA ARG A 231 17.14 -13.46 -12.24
C ARG A 231 18.12 -14.43 -11.59
N ARG A 232 18.95 -15.08 -12.41
CA ARG A 232 20.01 -16.02 -11.98
C ARG A 232 21.38 -15.44 -12.30
N ASP A 233 22.44 -16.19 -12.04
CA ASP A 233 23.80 -15.76 -12.37
C ASP A 233 24.02 -15.82 -13.88
N TYR A 234 24.52 -14.71 -14.45
CA TYR A 234 24.86 -14.56 -15.86
C TYR A 234 25.90 -13.45 -16.01
N LYS A 235 26.64 -13.47 -17.13
CA LYS A 235 27.59 -12.41 -17.46
C LYS A 235 26.85 -11.16 -17.94
N SER A 236 26.35 -10.36 -17.00
CA SER A 236 25.58 -9.14 -17.27
C SER A 236 26.41 -8.02 -17.89
N HIS A 237 27.72 -8.04 -17.66
CA HIS A 237 28.67 -7.08 -18.21
C HIS A 237 30.01 -7.80 -18.45
N PRO A 238 30.76 -7.43 -19.48
CA PRO A 238 32.16 -7.83 -19.66
C PRO A 238 33.03 -7.76 -18.39
N ARG A 239 32.85 -6.74 -17.55
CA ARG A 239 33.52 -6.51 -16.27
C ARG A 239 33.02 -7.39 -15.12
N ASN A 240 31.89 -8.09 -15.28
CA ASN A 240 31.38 -9.07 -14.32
C ASN A 240 31.79 -10.48 -14.75
N LEU A 241 33.10 -10.79 -14.67
CA LEU A 241 33.65 -12.08 -15.14
C LEU A 241 33.06 -13.29 -14.40
N ALA A 242 32.86 -13.15 -13.09
CA ALA A 242 32.28 -14.22 -12.27
C ALA A 242 30.80 -14.50 -12.60
N GLY A 243 30.13 -13.58 -13.31
CA GLY A 243 28.71 -13.70 -13.66
C GLY A 243 27.77 -13.68 -12.45
N ILE A 244 28.26 -13.27 -11.27
CA ILE A 244 27.47 -13.30 -10.04
C ILE A 244 26.57 -12.07 -10.01
N ILE A 245 25.27 -12.31 -9.92
CA ILE A 245 24.23 -11.29 -9.96
C ILE A 245 23.56 -11.17 -8.58
N ASP A 246 23.19 -9.94 -8.23
CA ASP A 246 22.46 -9.62 -7.01
C ASP A 246 20.94 -9.68 -7.19
N ARG A 247 20.17 -9.58 -6.09
CA ARG A 247 18.71 -9.45 -6.11
C ARG A 247 18.03 -10.65 -6.79
N LYS A 248 18.50 -11.86 -6.49
CA LYS A 248 17.92 -13.12 -7.00
C LYS A 248 16.79 -13.60 -6.08
N ILE A 249 15.88 -14.43 -6.58
CA ILE A 249 14.88 -15.11 -5.73
C ILE A 249 15.45 -16.47 -5.34
N ALA A 250 15.50 -16.77 -4.05
CA ALA A 250 16.06 -18.02 -3.55
C ALA A 250 15.09 -19.21 -3.72
N ASN A 251 13.78 -18.97 -3.64
CA ASN A 251 12.73 -19.98 -3.71
C ASN A 251 11.81 -19.79 -4.92
N GLU A 252 12.40 -19.66 -6.12
CA GLU A 252 11.68 -19.41 -7.39
C GLU A 252 10.58 -20.45 -7.65
N GLU A 253 10.85 -21.73 -7.36
CA GLU A 253 9.91 -22.82 -7.58
C GLU A 253 8.66 -22.71 -6.69
N ASP A 254 8.83 -22.29 -5.43
CA ASP A 254 7.73 -22.04 -4.51
C ASP A 254 6.87 -20.88 -5.01
N VAL A 255 7.50 -19.79 -5.45
CA VAL A 255 6.81 -18.61 -6.00
C VAL A 255 6.03 -18.99 -7.26
N LEU A 256 6.66 -19.72 -8.18
CA LEU A 256 6.02 -20.17 -9.41
C LEU A 256 4.83 -21.10 -9.13
N SER A 257 4.97 -22.01 -8.16
CA SER A 257 3.90 -22.91 -7.76
C SER A 257 2.71 -22.15 -7.17
N GLU A 258 2.96 -21.13 -6.36
CA GLU A 258 1.93 -20.27 -5.78
C GLU A 258 1.21 -19.41 -6.82
N ILE A 259 1.93 -18.87 -7.82
CA ILE A 259 1.31 -18.10 -8.91
C ILE A 259 0.41 -19.03 -9.75
N LYS A 260 0.89 -20.22 -10.09
CA LYS A 260 0.11 -21.22 -10.84
C LYS A 260 -1.14 -21.68 -10.09
N SER A 261 -1.05 -21.88 -8.79
CA SER A 261 -2.20 -22.28 -7.97
C SER A 261 -3.22 -21.15 -7.78
N SER A 262 -2.75 -19.90 -7.66
CA SER A 262 -3.59 -18.72 -7.45
C SER A 262 -4.29 -18.22 -8.71
N PHE A 263 -3.68 -18.43 -9.88
CA PHE A 263 -4.17 -17.96 -11.17
C PHE A 263 -4.18 -19.09 -12.21
N PRO A 264 -5.07 -20.10 -12.06
CA PRO A 264 -5.06 -21.30 -12.91
C PRO A 264 -5.39 -21.01 -14.38
N ASP A 265 -6.14 -19.94 -14.66
CA ASP A 265 -6.53 -19.53 -16.02
C ASP A 265 -5.47 -18.64 -16.69
N ALA A 266 -4.40 -18.26 -15.98
CA ALA A 266 -3.33 -17.44 -16.51
C ALA A 266 -2.24 -18.30 -17.16
N ASN A 267 -1.74 -17.84 -18.30
CA ASN A 267 -0.59 -18.43 -18.96
C ASN A 267 0.70 -17.85 -18.36
N ILE A 268 1.35 -18.61 -17.48
CA ILE A 268 2.53 -18.17 -16.74
C ILE A 268 3.79 -18.70 -17.41
N THR A 269 4.64 -17.77 -17.86
CA THR A 269 5.87 -18.06 -18.60
C THR A 269 7.08 -17.64 -17.76
N PRO A 270 7.71 -18.56 -17.00
CA PRO A 270 8.95 -18.28 -16.28
C PRO A 270 10.15 -18.34 -17.22
N VAL A 271 10.96 -17.28 -17.30
CA VAL A 271 12.06 -17.16 -18.27
C VAL A 271 13.26 -16.46 -17.65
N GLN A 272 14.45 -17.00 -17.88
CA GLN A 272 15.71 -16.27 -17.73
C GLN A 272 16.05 -15.62 -19.08
N LEU A 273 15.90 -14.30 -19.20
CA LEU A 273 15.92 -13.60 -20.50
C LEU A 273 17.30 -13.62 -21.17
N ASP A 274 18.39 -13.57 -20.40
CA ASP A 274 19.77 -13.52 -20.92
C ASP A 274 20.18 -14.78 -21.69
N LEU A 275 19.50 -15.91 -21.48
CA LEU A 275 19.70 -17.14 -22.26
C LEU A 275 19.06 -17.08 -23.65
N LEU A 276 18.22 -16.08 -23.91
CA LEU A 276 17.50 -15.93 -25.16
C LEU A 276 18.15 -14.88 -26.07
N THR A 277 18.02 -15.07 -27.38
CA THR A 277 18.37 -14.01 -28.34
C THR A 277 17.50 -12.78 -28.11
N LEU A 278 18.02 -11.59 -28.43
CA LEU A 278 17.26 -10.34 -28.24
C LEU A 278 15.90 -10.37 -28.95
N LYS A 279 15.82 -10.96 -30.15
CA LYS A 279 14.55 -11.13 -30.87
C LYS A 279 13.56 -11.97 -30.06
N ALA A 280 14.00 -13.11 -29.52
CA ALA A 280 13.13 -13.97 -28.70
C ALA A 280 12.69 -13.27 -27.40
N GLN A 281 13.56 -12.48 -26.77
CA GLN A 281 13.17 -11.65 -25.62
C GLN A 281 12.04 -10.67 -25.99
N LEU A 282 12.20 -9.94 -27.10
CA LEU A 282 11.19 -9.00 -27.59
C LEU A 282 9.87 -9.69 -27.98
N GLU A 283 9.92 -10.89 -28.56
CA GLU A 283 8.71 -11.66 -28.93
C GLU A 283 7.87 -12.07 -27.72
N ILE A 284 8.52 -12.46 -26.63
CA ILE A 284 7.85 -12.82 -25.37
C ILE A 284 7.26 -11.57 -24.73
N VAL A 285 8.05 -10.50 -24.60
CA VAL A 285 7.62 -9.23 -24.00
C VAL A 285 6.45 -8.61 -24.77
N ALA A 286 6.49 -8.64 -26.11
CA ALA A 286 5.43 -8.09 -26.96
C ALA A 286 4.06 -8.80 -26.81
N LYS A 287 4.02 -9.99 -26.20
CA LYS A 287 2.80 -10.78 -25.92
C LYS A 287 2.41 -10.81 -24.44
N THR A 288 3.19 -10.14 -23.60
CA THR A 288 3.03 -10.16 -22.13
C THR A 288 1.99 -9.14 -21.69
N ASP A 289 1.05 -9.57 -20.84
CA ASP A 289 0.08 -8.68 -20.20
C ASP A 289 0.61 -8.17 -18.84
N ILE A 290 1.28 -9.04 -18.10
CA ILE A 290 1.86 -8.74 -16.78
C ILE A 290 3.34 -9.16 -16.77
N LEU A 291 4.23 -8.20 -16.54
CA LEU A 291 5.67 -8.45 -16.39
C LEU A 291 6.06 -8.39 -14.91
N PHE A 292 6.67 -9.46 -14.41
CA PHE A 292 6.96 -9.68 -12.99
C PHE A 292 8.42 -10.12 -12.80
N GLY A 293 9.11 -9.54 -11.81
CA GLY A 293 10.48 -9.93 -11.48
C GLY A 293 11.16 -9.02 -10.45
N MET A 294 12.36 -9.44 -10.01
CA MET A 294 13.21 -8.65 -9.10
C MET A 294 13.80 -7.42 -9.78
N HIS A 295 13.97 -6.34 -9.04
CA HIS A 295 14.60 -5.11 -9.52
C HIS A 295 15.95 -5.42 -10.21
N GLY A 296 16.07 -4.97 -11.46
CA GLY A 296 17.17 -5.28 -12.36
C GLY A 296 16.87 -6.39 -13.37
N ALA A 297 15.73 -7.08 -13.29
CA ALA A 297 15.30 -8.11 -14.24
C ALA A 297 14.76 -7.53 -15.56
N ALA A 298 15.49 -6.58 -16.15
CA ALA A 298 15.18 -5.96 -17.45
C ALA A 298 13.77 -5.33 -17.57
N HIS A 299 13.21 -4.80 -16.49
CA HIS A 299 11.89 -4.12 -16.46
C HIS A 299 11.73 -3.00 -17.49
N ALA A 300 12.83 -2.41 -17.97
CA ALA A 300 12.79 -1.42 -19.04
C ALA A 300 12.26 -1.97 -20.38
N PHE A 301 12.29 -3.29 -20.59
CA PHE A 301 11.61 -3.90 -21.75
C PHE A 301 10.09 -3.78 -21.70
N SER A 302 9.49 -3.38 -20.57
CA SER A 302 8.05 -3.11 -20.49
C SER A 302 7.57 -2.09 -21.53
N ILE A 303 8.43 -1.19 -22.03
CA ILE A 303 8.10 -0.29 -23.15
C ILE A 303 7.66 -1.03 -24.44
N PHE A 304 8.00 -2.31 -24.58
CA PHE A 304 7.63 -3.14 -25.72
C PHE A 304 6.39 -3.99 -25.47
N MET A 305 5.84 -4.01 -24.25
CA MET A 305 4.56 -4.66 -23.96
C MET A 305 3.40 -3.95 -24.67
N PRO A 306 2.28 -4.64 -24.93
CA PRO A 306 1.05 -3.98 -25.38
C PRO A 306 0.53 -2.97 -24.34
N PRO A 307 -0.03 -1.82 -24.76
CA PRO A 307 -0.63 -0.83 -23.83
C PRO A 307 -1.76 -1.44 -22.99
N GLY A 308 -1.93 -0.94 -21.77
CA GLY A 308 -2.90 -1.45 -20.79
C GLY A 308 -2.41 -2.62 -19.92
N GLY A 309 -1.13 -2.97 -19.99
CA GLY A 309 -0.51 -4.02 -19.16
C GLY A 309 -0.20 -3.61 -17.71
N ALA A 310 0.47 -4.50 -16.98
CA ALA A 310 0.98 -4.22 -15.64
C ALA A 310 2.44 -4.66 -15.47
N VAL A 311 3.20 -3.90 -14.69
CA VAL A 311 4.59 -4.18 -14.34
C VAL A 311 4.70 -4.29 -12.82
N VAL A 312 5.25 -5.40 -12.35
CA VAL A 312 5.47 -5.69 -10.93
C VAL A 312 6.98 -5.79 -10.69
N GLU A 313 7.53 -4.80 -10.00
CA GLU A 313 8.96 -4.75 -9.63
C GLU A 313 9.13 -5.09 -8.14
N MET A 314 9.96 -6.10 -7.86
CA MET A 314 10.24 -6.57 -6.50
C MET A 314 11.58 -6.08 -5.99
N PHE A 315 11.64 -5.64 -4.74
CA PHE A 315 12.83 -5.12 -4.09
C PHE A 315 13.24 -5.96 -2.89
N HIS A 316 14.54 -5.93 -2.58
CA HIS A 316 15.05 -6.38 -1.29
C HIS A 316 14.90 -5.24 -0.25
N HIS A 317 14.95 -5.59 1.03
CA HIS A 317 14.94 -4.64 2.15
C HIS A 317 15.98 -3.53 1.95
N ASN A 318 15.58 -2.27 2.16
CA ASN A 318 16.47 -1.10 2.14
C ASN A 318 16.95 -0.65 0.74
N SER A 319 16.38 -1.18 -0.35
CA SER A 319 16.51 -0.53 -1.65
C SER A 319 15.80 0.81 -1.55
N ASN A 320 16.41 1.92 -1.96
CA ASN A 320 15.68 3.19 -2.09
C ASN A 320 14.43 2.94 -2.98
N ILE A 321 13.25 2.84 -2.35
CA ILE A 321 12.00 2.30 -2.97
C ILE A 321 11.51 3.20 -4.11
N TYR A 322 12.06 4.41 -4.20
CA TYR A 322 11.81 5.38 -5.26
C TYR A 322 12.68 5.13 -6.49
N ASN A 323 12.64 3.91 -7.06
CA ASN A 323 13.07 3.72 -8.44
C ASN A 323 12.01 4.26 -9.40
N TRP A 324 11.94 5.58 -9.49
CA TRP A 324 10.95 6.27 -10.32
C TRP A 324 11.17 5.99 -11.82
N HIS A 325 12.37 5.54 -12.25
CA HIS A 325 12.68 5.23 -13.65
C HIS A 325 11.83 4.09 -14.21
N MET A 326 11.66 2.98 -13.48
CA MET A 326 10.84 1.85 -13.96
C MET A 326 9.34 2.17 -13.88
N ASN A 327 8.93 2.93 -12.86
CA ASN A 327 7.58 3.48 -12.83
C ASN A 327 7.34 4.38 -14.05
N LYS A 328 8.30 5.22 -14.41
CA LYS A 328 8.21 6.15 -15.53
C LYS A 328 8.03 5.43 -16.86
N ILE A 329 8.88 4.44 -17.14
CA ILE A 329 8.79 3.71 -18.41
C ILE A 329 7.48 2.93 -18.52
N ALA A 330 7.00 2.34 -17.42
CA ALA A 330 5.71 1.64 -17.38
C ALA A 330 4.53 2.60 -17.61
N THR A 331 4.48 3.71 -16.87
CA THR A 331 3.37 4.68 -16.95
C THR A 331 3.32 5.42 -18.28
N LEU A 332 4.46 5.83 -18.85
CA LEU A 332 4.50 6.42 -20.19
C LEU A 332 4.11 5.42 -21.29
N SER A 333 4.22 4.12 -21.02
CA SER A 333 3.78 3.03 -21.91
C SER A 333 2.34 2.59 -21.66
N ASP A 334 1.58 3.33 -20.84
CA ASP A 334 0.20 3.02 -20.46
C ASP A 334 0.08 1.69 -19.69
N HIS A 335 0.96 1.47 -18.71
CA HIS A 335 0.93 0.31 -17.83
C HIS A 335 0.71 0.72 -16.37
N SER A 336 0.01 -0.15 -15.63
CA SER A 336 -0.02 -0.07 -14.17
C SER A 336 1.33 -0.50 -13.60
N TYR A 337 1.86 0.24 -12.64
CA TYR A 337 3.13 -0.08 -11.99
C TYR A 337 2.90 -0.42 -10.52
N ILE A 338 3.46 -1.54 -10.07
CA ILE A 338 3.35 -2.04 -8.69
C ILE A 338 4.75 -2.33 -8.18
N ASN A 339 5.08 -1.79 -7.01
CA ASN A 339 6.27 -2.16 -6.27
C ASN A 339 5.91 -3.14 -5.14
N TRP A 340 6.78 -4.11 -4.91
CA TRP A 340 6.71 -4.98 -3.74
C TRP A 340 8.08 -5.02 -3.07
N GLU A 341 8.10 -4.97 -1.75
CA GLU A 341 9.34 -5.07 -0.97
C GLU A 341 9.20 -6.17 0.08
N ASN A 342 10.27 -6.94 0.25
CA ASN A 342 10.38 -7.84 1.37
C ASN A 342 10.87 -7.10 2.62
N THR A 343 10.03 -7.04 3.65
CA THR A 343 10.36 -6.39 4.93
C THR A 343 11.10 -7.31 5.91
N ASP A 344 11.28 -8.60 5.60
CA ASP A 344 12.02 -9.53 6.46
C ASP A 344 13.52 -9.52 6.14
N MET A 345 14.30 -8.86 7.00
CA MET A 345 15.76 -8.82 6.90
C MET A 345 16.42 -10.21 6.96
N ARG A 346 15.78 -11.20 7.59
CA ARG A 346 16.34 -12.56 7.71
C ARG A 346 16.15 -13.38 6.44
N ALA A 347 15.31 -12.93 5.52
CA ALA A 347 15.07 -13.59 4.25
C ALA A 347 16.18 -13.32 3.22
N VAL A 348 17.07 -12.36 3.48
CA VAL A 348 18.19 -12.01 2.59
C VAL A 348 19.39 -12.88 2.88
N ASP A 349 19.83 -13.65 1.89
CA ASP A 349 21.11 -14.36 1.87
C ASP A 349 22.14 -13.48 1.16
N THR A 350 23.01 -12.83 1.94
CA THR A 350 24.06 -11.93 1.43
C THR A 350 25.16 -12.69 0.67
N LEU A 351 25.41 -13.95 1.02
CA LEU A 351 26.42 -14.79 0.36
C LEU A 351 25.95 -15.19 -1.04
N ARG A 352 24.69 -15.66 -1.13
CA ARG A 352 24.08 -16.05 -2.41
C ARG A 352 23.50 -14.87 -3.18
N LYS A 353 23.50 -13.67 -2.59
CA LYS A 353 22.87 -12.44 -3.10
C LYS A 353 21.42 -12.66 -3.53
N SER A 354 20.69 -13.46 -2.75
CA SER A 354 19.33 -13.89 -3.04
C SER A 354 18.40 -13.59 -1.87
N ILE A 355 17.10 -13.53 -2.15
CA ILE A 355 16.08 -13.32 -1.12
C ILE A 355 15.03 -14.42 -1.18
N VAL A 356 14.64 -14.94 -0.02
CA VAL A 356 13.51 -15.86 0.09
C VAL A 356 12.23 -15.03 0.09
N ILE A 357 11.37 -15.27 -0.90
CA ILE A 357 10.04 -14.68 -0.95
C ILE A 357 9.14 -15.49 -0.02
N PRO A 358 8.55 -14.89 1.02
CA PRO A 358 7.76 -15.65 1.98
C PRO A 358 6.59 -16.35 1.28
N ARG A 359 6.44 -17.67 1.51
CA ARG A 359 5.35 -18.50 0.98
C ARG A 359 4.02 -17.89 1.37
N GLY A 360 3.37 -17.27 0.39
CA GLY A 360 2.23 -16.40 0.62
C GLY A 360 2.56 -15.31 1.65
N VAL A 361 2.43 -14.05 1.24
CA VAL A 361 1.44 -13.28 1.99
C VAL A 361 0.16 -14.05 1.74
N SER A 362 -0.13 -14.99 2.64
CA SER A 362 -1.37 -15.68 2.59
C SER A 362 -2.40 -14.57 2.70
N TYR A 363 -3.04 -14.27 1.57
CA TYR A 363 -4.46 -14.05 1.56
C TYR A 363 -5.16 -15.40 1.82
N ARG A 364 -4.65 -16.27 2.73
CA ARG A 364 -5.49 -16.57 3.91
C ARG A 364 -6.07 -15.22 4.22
N ARG A 365 -7.36 -15.06 3.97
CA ARG A 365 -8.13 -14.08 4.71
C ARG A 365 -7.73 -14.36 6.16
N ARG A 366 -6.71 -13.67 6.69
CA ARG A 366 -6.53 -13.53 8.13
C ARG A 366 -7.93 -13.09 8.51
N PRO A 367 -8.68 -13.90 9.29
CA PRO A 367 -10.08 -13.63 9.53
C PRO A 367 -10.17 -12.16 9.90
N ALA A 368 -10.82 -11.38 9.03
CA ALA A 368 -10.70 -9.94 9.11
C ALA A 368 -11.40 -9.52 10.40
N PHE A 369 -10.62 -9.00 11.34
CA PHE A 369 -11.15 -8.52 12.59
C PHE A 369 -12.04 -7.33 12.28
N THR A 370 -13.30 -7.42 12.66
CA THR A 370 -14.31 -6.43 12.29
C THR A 370 -14.59 -5.55 13.49
N LEU A 371 -14.22 -4.28 13.37
CA LEU A 371 -14.53 -3.24 14.35
C LEU A 371 -15.76 -2.47 13.88
N GLY A 372 -16.65 -2.13 14.82
CA GLY A 372 -17.84 -1.31 14.57
C GLY A 372 -17.84 -0.03 15.40
N SER A 373 -18.53 0.99 14.91
CA SER A 373 -18.97 2.15 15.69
C SER A 373 -20.46 2.35 15.49
N TRP A 374 -21.21 2.47 16.58
CA TRP A 374 -22.67 2.64 16.53
C TRP A 374 -23.16 3.59 17.61
N ASN A 375 -23.69 4.74 17.19
CA ASN A 375 -24.52 5.55 18.06
C ASN A 375 -25.89 4.86 18.22
N VAL A 376 -26.19 4.40 19.42
CA VAL A 376 -27.38 3.60 19.70
C VAL A 376 -28.52 4.44 20.26
N ARG A 377 -28.36 5.77 20.34
CA ARG A 377 -29.32 6.76 20.87
C ARG A 377 -29.62 6.67 22.37
N THR A 378 -29.79 5.47 22.87
CA THR A 378 -29.97 5.13 24.28
C THR A 378 -29.97 3.61 24.42
N MET A 379 -29.36 3.06 25.46
CA MET A 379 -29.54 1.65 25.82
C MET A 379 -30.65 1.43 26.85
N LEU A 380 -31.37 2.48 27.25
CA LEU A 380 -32.41 2.43 28.29
C LEU A 380 -33.80 2.01 27.80
N THR A 381 -34.03 1.85 26.49
CA THR A 381 -35.36 1.60 25.95
C THR A 381 -35.83 0.14 26.16
N GLY A 382 -37.06 0.02 26.67
CA GLY A 382 -37.67 -1.13 27.35
C GLY A 382 -38.23 -0.64 28.69
N ILE A 383 -39.43 -0.05 28.68
CA ILE A 383 -39.86 0.94 29.68
C ILE A 383 -40.20 0.29 31.04
N THR A 384 -39.30 0.37 32.03
CA THR A 384 -39.56 0.71 33.45
C THR A 384 -38.24 1.03 34.18
N LYS A 385 -38.32 1.54 35.41
CA LYS A 385 -37.21 2.13 36.18
C LYS A 385 -36.18 1.12 36.73
N ASP A 386 -36.32 -0.18 36.49
CA ASP A 386 -35.39 -1.21 36.97
C ASP A 386 -34.92 -2.11 35.80
N ILE A 387 -33.60 -2.12 35.56
CA ILE A 387 -32.93 -2.89 34.49
C ILE A 387 -33.12 -4.42 34.68
N ARG A 388 -33.59 -4.86 35.85
CA ARG A 388 -33.79 -6.29 36.19
C ARG A 388 -35.17 -6.84 35.84
N ASP A 389 -36.16 -5.99 35.51
CA ASP A 389 -37.52 -6.45 35.22
C ASP A 389 -37.78 -6.47 33.70
N THR A 390 -38.19 -7.63 33.17
CA THR A 390 -38.11 -7.98 31.74
C THR A 390 -39.47 -8.36 31.15
N ASN A 391 -40.26 -7.35 30.79
CA ASN A 391 -41.47 -7.55 29.97
C ASN A 391 -41.36 -6.92 28.56
N GLY A 392 -40.14 -6.65 28.08
CA GLY A 392 -39.86 -6.15 26.72
C GLY A 392 -38.49 -6.57 26.19
N ALA A 393 -38.29 -6.47 24.87
CA ALA A 393 -37.03 -6.82 24.21
C ALA A 393 -35.87 -5.94 24.69
N ARG A 394 -34.88 -6.53 25.39
CA ARG A 394 -33.69 -5.83 25.88
C ARG A 394 -32.85 -5.33 24.71
N LYS A 395 -32.59 -4.01 24.62
CA LYS A 395 -31.84 -3.40 23.51
C LYS A 395 -30.44 -3.97 23.32
N THR A 396 -29.76 -4.35 24.41
CA THR A 396 -28.47 -5.05 24.39
C THR A 396 -28.55 -6.40 23.67
N ALA A 397 -29.66 -7.13 23.81
CA ALA A 397 -29.89 -8.38 23.11
C ALA A 397 -30.13 -8.16 21.60
N VAL A 398 -30.86 -7.09 21.22
CA VAL A 398 -31.05 -6.70 19.81
C VAL A 398 -29.71 -6.33 19.17
N ILE A 399 -28.93 -5.46 19.82
CA ILE A 399 -27.58 -5.08 19.37
C ILE A 399 -26.70 -6.34 19.22
N SER A 400 -26.69 -7.23 20.23
CA SER A 400 -25.93 -8.47 20.20
C SER A 400 -26.24 -9.30 18.94
N ARG A 401 -27.52 -9.47 18.58
CA ARG A 401 -27.92 -10.19 17.36
C ARG A 401 -27.47 -9.52 16.07
N GLU A 402 -27.57 -8.20 15.97
CA GLU A 402 -27.10 -7.47 14.80
C GLU A 402 -25.58 -7.60 14.63
N LEU A 403 -24.81 -7.54 15.72
CA LEU A 403 -23.37 -7.73 15.69
C LEU A 403 -22.99 -9.16 15.29
N VAL A 404 -23.71 -10.19 15.79
CA VAL A 404 -23.53 -11.58 15.32
C VAL A 404 -23.79 -11.68 13.81
N ARG A 405 -24.92 -11.13 13.34
CA ARG A 405 -25.35 -11.19 11.94
C ARG A 405 -24.33 -10.54 11.01
N LEU A 406 -23.75 -9.41 11.44
CA LEU A 406 -22.77 -8.65 10.68
C LEU A 406 -21.32 -9.07 10.95
N LYS A 407 -21.11 -10.08 11.81
CA LYS A 407 -19.81 -10.65 12.18
C LYS A 407 -18.86 -9.58 12.72
N VAL A 408 -19.35 -8.72 13.61
CA VAL A 408 -18.55 -7.67 14.25
C VAL A 408 -17.88 -8.22 15.49
N ASP A 409 -16.57 -8.12 15.62
CA ASP A 409 -15.85 -8.66 16.77
C ASP A 409 -15.95 -7.75 18.00
N ILE A 410 -15.78 -6.44 17.78
CA ILE A 410 -15.93 -5.39 18.80
C ILE A 410 -16.62 -4.19 18.19
N ALA A 411 -17.64 -3.66 18.86
CA ALA A 411 -18.31 -2.42 18.48
C ALA A 411 -18.18 -1.37 19.58
N ALA A 412 -17.73 -0.17 19.23
CA ALA A 412 -17.86 1.02 20.07
C ALA A 412 -19.31 1.52 20.03
N LEU A 413 -19.88 1.81 21.19
CA LEU A 413 -21.24 2.30 21.36
C LEU A 413 -21.22 3.74 21.89
N GLN A 414 -22.05 4.60 21.32
CA GLN A 414 -22.23 6.00 21.74
C GLN A 414 -23.70 6.29 22.08
N GLU A 415 -23.95 7.33 22.88
CA GLU A 415 -25.26 7.64 23.48
C GLU A 415 -25.83 6.42 24.22
N THR A 416 -25.03 5.79 25.08
CA THR A 416 -25.50 4.65 25.87
C THR A 416 -26.54 5.07 26.91
N CYS A 417 -26.42 6.30 27.43
CA CYS A 417 -27.29 6.88 28.47
C CYS A 417 -27.39 6.01 29.74
N ILE A 418 -26.37 5.19 30.03
CA ILE A 418 -26.31 4.42 31.28
C ILE A 418 -25.37 5.13 32.25
N ALA A 419 -25.81 5.28 33.51
CA ALA A 419 -24.99 5.87 34.57
C ALA A 419 -23.86 4.93 35.03
N GLY A 420 -22.85 5.53 35.64
CA GLY A 420 -21.67 4.90 36.21
C GLY A 420 -20.84 4.14 35.17
N PHE A 421 -20.03 3.21 35.66
CA PHE A 421 -19.32 2.24 34.86
C PHE A 421 -19.81 0.85 35.19
N GLY A 422 -19.86 -0.04 34.20
CA GLY A 422 -20.31 -1.40 34.45
C GLY A 422 -20.16 -2.33 33.26
N SER A 423 -20.61 -3.57 33.45
CA SER A 423 -20.64 -4.58 32.40
C SER A 423 -21.87 -5.47 32.47
N LEU A 424 -22.31 -5.94 31.30
CA LEU A 424 -23.46 -6.84 31.12
C LEU A 424 -23.09 -7.89 30.07
N THR A 425 -23.17 -9.17 30.42
CA THR A 425 -22.92 -10.27 29.48
C THR A 425 -24.24 -10.78 28.90
N GLU A 426 -24.40 -10.64 27.59
CA GLU A 426 -25.39 -11.34 26.78
C GLU A 426 -24.81 -12.66 26.26
N LYS A 427 -25.63 -13.45 25.54
CA LYS A 427 -25.25 -14.76 25.00
C LYS A 427 -23.93 -14.76 24.23
N GLU A 428 -23.74 -13.80 23.31
CA GLU A 428 -22.57 -13.77 22.40
C GLU A 428 -21.60 -12.61 22.67
N TYR A 429 -22.04 -11.57 23.38
CA TYR A 429 -21.26 -10.35 23.63
C TYR A 429 -21.34 -9.90 25.08
N THR A 430 -20.26 -9.29 25.57
CA THR A 430 -20.22 -8.56 26.83
C THR A 430 -20.14 -7.07 26.54
N PHE A 431 -21.09 -6.32 27.09
CA PHE A 431 -21.18 -4.89 26.99
C PHE A 431 -20.46 -4.26 28.18
N PHE A 432 -19.63 -3.27 27.91
CA PHE A 432 -19.02 -2.38 28.88
C PHE A 432 -19.52 -0.97 28.62
N TRP A 433 -19.85 -0.22 29.66
CA TRP A 433 -20.26 1.18 29.52
C TRP A 433 -19.58 2.05 30.54
N LYS A 434 -19.57 3.34 30.21
CA LYS A 434 -19.18 4.43 31.06
C LYS A 434 -20.05 5.64 30.75
N GLY A 435 -20.74 6.14 31.76
CA GLY A 435 -21.52 7.37 31.71
C GLY A 435 -21.20 8.28 32.88
N ARG A 436 -22.13 9.20 33.14
CA ARG A 436 -22.14 10.11 34.29
C ARG A 436 -22.46 9.39 35.58
N ASP A 437 -22.25 10.02 36.72
CA ASP A 437 -22.54 9.42 38.03
C ASP A 437 -24.05 9.16 38.21
N GLU A 438 -24.41 8.29 39.17
CA GLU A 438 -25.81 7.80 39.32
C GLU A 438 -26.81 8.90 39.69
N ASP A 439 -26.33 9.96 40.34
CA ASP A 439 -27.06 11.16 40.75
C ASP A 439 -27.17 12.22 39.64
N GLU A 440 -26.39 12.07 38.56
CA GLU A 440 -26.42 12.98 37.42
C GLU A 440 -27.44 12.53 36.34
N PRO A 441 -27.91 13.48 35.49
CA PRO A 441 -28.75 13.13 34.35
C PRO A 441 -28.08 12.08 33.45
N ARG A 442 -28.83 11.04 33.09
CA ARG A 442 -28.42 9.96 32.20
C ARG A 442 -28.34 10.41 30.73
N VAL A 443 -27.39 11.29 30.44
CA VAL A 443 -27.09 11.81 29.12
C VAL A 443 -25.71 11.34 28.66
N HIS A 444 -25.48 11.33 27.35
CA HIS A 444 -24.21 10.92 26.75
C HIS A 444 -23.93 9.43 26.99
N GLY A 445 -22.73 9.10 27.48
CA GLY A 445 -22.31 7.74 27.72
C GLY A 445 -21.71 7.07 26.49
N VAL A 446 -20.66 6.31 26.74
CA VAL A 446 -19.94 5.51 25.76
C VAL A 446 -19.80 4.08 26.25
N GLY A 447 -19.53 3.16 25.35
CA GLY A 447 -19.33 1.78 25.68
C GLY A 447 -18.60 0.99 24.59
N PHE A 448 -18.38 -0.28 24.90
CA PHE A 448 -17.96 -1.31 23.95
C PHE A 448 -18.85 -2.54 24.09
N SER A 449 -19.27 -3.10 22.96
CA SER A 449 -19.75 -4.48 22.89
C SER A 449 -18.60 -5.35 22.39
N VAL A 450 -18.14 -6.28 23.21
CA VAL A 450 -17.00 -7.16 22.93
C VAL A 450 -17.50 -8.60 22.81
N SER A 451 -17.16 -9.31 21.73
CA SER A 451 -17.49 -10.73 21.61
C SER A 451 -16.99 -11.49 22.85
N ASN A 452 -17.82 -12.38 23.40
CA ASN A 452 -17.46 -13.17 24.59
C ASN A 452 -16.15 -13.96 24.42
N LYS A 453 -15.77 -14.27 23.17
CA LYS A 453 -14.50 -14.93 22.80
C LYS A 453 -13.26 -14.06 23.05
N LEU A 454 -13.43 -12.73 23.09
CA LEU A 454 -12.36 -11.74 23.15
C LEU A 454 -12.25 -11.05 24.51
N VAL A 455 -13.26 -11.18 25.39
CA VAL A 455 -13.30 -10.52 26.70
C VAL A 455 -12.04 -10.79 27.53
N GLN A 456 -11.51 -12.01 27.48
CA GLN A 456 -10.28 -12.38 28.21
C GLN A 456 -9.00 -11.75 27.63
N MET A 457 -9.07 -11.16 26.44
CA MET A 457 -7.96 -10.52 25.74
C MET A 457 -8.01 -8.99 25.85
N VAL A 458 -9.08 -8.44 26.43
CA VAL A 458 -9.32 -7.01 26.59
C VAL A 458 -8.93 -6.55 27.98
N GLU A 459 -8.18 -5.45 28.05
CA GLU A 459 -7.84 -4.75 29.28
C GLU A 459 -8.49 -3.37 29.29
N PRO A 460 -9.11 -2.93 30.40
CA PRO A 460 -9.63 -1.58 30.50
C PRO A 460 -8.48 -0.57 30.53
N GLY A 461 -8.60 0.49 29.75
CA GLY A 461 -7.69 1.62 29.79
C GLY A 461 -8.12 2.72 30.76
N SER A 462 -7.29 3.74 30.93
CA SER A 462 -7.57 4.85 31.86
C SER A 462 -8.12 6.06 31.12
N THR A 463 -9.42 6.34 31.26
CA THR A 463 -10.02 7.62 30.86
C THR A 463 -10.91 8.13 31.99
N LYS A 464 -11.04 9.47 32.14
CA LYS A 464 -11.93 10.10 33.13
C LYS A 464 -13.22 10.71 32.54
N SER A 465 -13.39 10.65 31.22
CA SER A 465 -14.56 11.21 30.53
C SER A 465 -15.72 10.21 30.38
N GLU A 466 -16.97 10.69 30.45
CA GLU A 466 -18.21 9.99 30.08
C GLU A 466 -18.42 9.91 28.56
N ARG A 467 -17.53 10.54 27.80
CA ARG A 467 -17.54 10.64 26.33
C ARG A 467 -16.39 9.89 25.66
N ILE A 468 -15.44 9.36 26.43
CA ILE A 468 -14.28 8.64 25.93
C ILE A 468 -14.06 7.40 26.80
N MET A 469 -14.12 6.21 26.18
CA MET A 469 -13.82 4.94 26.84
C MET A 469 -12.66 4.27 26.10
N HIS A 470 -11.74 3.68 26.85
CA HIS A 470 -10.53 3.05 26.33
C HIS A 470 -10.50 1.57 26.68
N ILE A 471 -10.24 0.73 25.69
CA ILE A 471 -9.86 -0.66 25.88
C ILE A 471 -8.58 -0.98 25.12
N LYS A 472 -7.75 -1.87 25.68
CA LYS A 472 -6.48 -2.32 25.12
C LYS A 472 -6.55 -3.81 24.81
N LEU A 473 -5.96 -4.22 23.69
CA LEU A 473 -5.86 -5.60 23.21
C LEU A 473 -4.41 -5.89 22.84
N ASN A 474 -3.92 -7.10 23.12
CA ASN A 474 -2.64 -7.55 22.57
C ASN A 474 -2.85 -8.29 21.24
N THR A 475 -2.07 -7.96 20.22
CA THR A 475 -2.29 -8.48 18.85
C THR A 475 -0.98 -8.91 18.17
N ASP A 476 -1.09 -9.42 16.94
CA ASP A 476 0.06 -9.68 16.07
C ASP A 476 0.80 -8.41 15.64
N LEU A 477 0.15 -7.25 15.69
CA LEU A 477 0.74 -5.93 15.43
C LEU A 477 1.31 -5.25 16.70
N GLY A 478 1.27 -5.93 17.85
CA GLY A 478 1.59 -5.36 19.14
C GLY A 478 0.33 -4.89 19.91
N PRO A 479 0.49 -4.06 20.94
CA PRO A 479 -0.64 -3.55 21.69
C PRO A 479 -1.52 -2.63 20.82
N THR A 480 -2.83 -2.86 20.88
CA THR A 480 -3.85 -2.13 20.12
C THR A 480 -4.82 -1.45 21.07
N ASN A 481 -4.93 -0.14 20.93
CA ASN A 481 -5.77 0.73 21.73
C ASN A 481 -7.00 1.13 20.92
N LEU A 482 -8.17 0.78 21.45
CA LEU A 482 -9.46 1.17 20.90
C LEU A 482 -10.08 2.23 21.80
N LEU A 483 -10.42 3.39 21.22
CA LEU A 483 -11.15 4.44 21.92
C LEU A 483 -12.58 4.56 21.35
N SER A 484 -13.59 4.44 22.22
CA SER A 484 -14.98 4.77 21.91
C SER A 484 -15.19 6.25 22.23
N VAL A 485 -15.58 7.05 21.24
CA VAL A 485 -15.60 8.51 21.34
C VAL A 485 -16.97 9.07 20.98
N TYR A 486 -17.51 9.95 21.83
CA TYR A 486 -18.77 10.67 21.59
C TYR A 486 -18.58 12.19 21.75
N SER A 487 -18.36 12.88 20.64
CA SER A 487 -18.05 14.31 20.66
C SER A 487 -19.26 15.18 20.99
N PRO A 488 -19.04 16.42 21.50
CA PRO A 488 -20.08 17.42 21.64
C PRO A 488 -20.69 17.81 20.29
N THR A 489 -21.99 18.08 20.31
CA THR A 489 -22.74 18.51 19.11
C THR A 489 -22.30 19.90 18.64
N LEU A 490 -22.69 20.28 17.42
CA LEU A 490 -22.38 21.61 16.89
C LEU A 490 -22.97 22.74 17.75
N ALA A 491 -24.12 22.50 18.40
CA ALA A 491 -24.82 23.45 19.26
C ALA A 491 -24.26 23.52 20.70
N SER A 492 -23.28 22.67 21.05
CA SER A 492 -22.64 22.72 22.36
C SER A 492 -21.80 24.00 22.51
N THR A 493 -21.66 24.49 23.76
CA THR A 493 -20.84 25.66 24.07
C THR A 493 -19.37 25.44 23.70
N THR A 494 -18.66 26.53 23.42
CA THR A 494 -17.22 26.47 23.09
C THR A 494 -16.43 25.81 24.22
N ASP A 495 -16.68 26.16 25.47
CA ASP A 495 -16.02 25.56 26.64
C ASP A 495 -16.20 24.03 26.71
N ALA A 496 -17.40 23.53 26.40
CA ALA A 496 -17.66 22.10 26.38
C ALA A 496 -16.93 21.40 25.24
N LYS A 497 -16.83 22.04 24.06
CA LYS A 497 -16.03 21.55 22.92
C LYS A 497 -14.55 21.51 23.29
N ASP A 498 -14.00 22.59 23.83
CA ASP A 498 -12.58 22.72 24.17
C ASP A 498 -12.17 21.76 25.29
N THR A 499 -13.01 21.60 26.31
CA THR A 499 -12.82 20.60 27.36
C THR A 499 -12.74 19.19 26.78
N PHE A 500 -13.68 18.84 25.90
CA PHE A 500 -13.69 17.52 25.26
C PHE A 500 -12.46 17.29 24.37
N TYR A 501 -12.10 18.25 23.51
CA TYR A 501 -10.95 18.09 22.61
C TYR A 501 -9.63 18.03 23.40
N SER A 502 -9.52 18.76 24.51
CA SER A 502 -8.39 18.63 25.44
C SER A 502 -8.33 17.25 26.10
N GLN A 503 -9.48 16.67 26.50
CA GLN A 503 -9.53 15.31 27.02
C GLN A 503 -9.15 14.27 25.96
N LEU A 504 -9.59 14.46 24.71
CA LEU A 504 -9.26 13.58 23.59
C LEU A 504 -7.77 13.66 23.23
N ASP A 505 -7.22 14.86 23.14
CA ASP A 505 -5.79 15.13 22.94
C ASP A 505 -4.95 14.41 24.00
N ASN A 506 -5.32 14.57 25.28
CA ASN A 506 -4.67 13.87 26.38
C ASN A 506 -4.78 12.35 26.23
N ALA A 507 -5.95 11.80 25.91
CA ALA A 507 -6.13 10.36 25.72
C ALA A 507 -5.24 9.81 24.58
N ILE A 508 -5.05 10.57 23.50
CA ILE A 508 -4.16 10.20 22.39
C ILE A 508 -2.69 10.27 22.82
N LYS A 509 -2.28 11.32 23.52
CA LYS A 509 -0.89 11.52 24.00
C LYS A 509 -0.39 10.43 24.96
N HIS A 510 -1.28 9.86 25.78
CA HIS A 510 -0.93 8.79 26.70
C HIS A 510 -0.71 7.44 26.00
N ILE A 511 -1.05 7.34 24.71
CA ILE A 511 -0.88 6.12 23.92
C ILE A 511 0.44 6.24 23.14
N PRO A 512 1.42 5.33 23.36
CA PRO A 512 2.69 5.36 22.65
C PRO A 512 2.52 5.40 21.13
N ASN A 513 3.42 6.11 20.44
CA ASN A 513 3.35 6.25 18.98
C ASN A 513 3.61 4.94 18.22
N ASN A 514 4.31 3.99 18.84
CA ASN A 514 4.54 2.65 18.26
C ASN A 514 3.40 1.65 18.53
N GLU A 515 2.38 2.02 19.30
CA GLU A 515 1.20 1.19 19.53
C GLU A 515 0.09 1.53 18.55
N VAL A 516 -0.68 0.50 18.16
CA VAL A 516 -1.82 0.69 17.26
C VAL A 516 -2.89 1.49 17.98
N LEU A 517 -3.37 2.56 17.34
CA LEU A 517 -4.47 3.40 17.82
C LEU A 517 -5.61 3.41 16.80
N ILE A 518 -6.81 3.08 17.27
CA ILE A 518 -8.05 3.19 16.50
C ILE A 518 -9.09 3.93 17.33
N LEU A 519 -9.55 5.08 16.83
CA LEU A 519 -10.70 5.79 17.38
C LEU A 519 -11.95 5.34 16.63
N LEU A 520 -12.98 4.97 17.37
CA LEU A 520 -14.28 4.55 16.87
C LEU A 520 -15.32 5.47 17.48
N GLY A 521 -16.01 6.28 16.69
CA GLY A 521 -16.99 7.13 17.34
C GLY A 521 -17.78 8.07 16.45
N TYR A 522 -18.75 8.69 17.12
CA TYR A 522 -19.56 9.76 16.59
C TYR A 522 -18.86 11.09 16.88
N SER A 523 -18.44 11.76 15.80
CA SER A 523 -17.63 12.96 15.87
C SER A 523 -18.45 14.25 15.71
N SER A 524 -19.78 14.18 15.53
CA SER A 524 -20.64 15.37 15.31
C SER A 524 -20.06 16.36 14.27
N ALA A 525 -19.29 15.84 13.32
CA ALA A 525 -18.42 16.63 12.47
C ALA A 525 -18.50 16.17 11.03
N ARG A 526 -18.42 17.16 10.14
CA ARG A 526 -18.28 16.93 8.70
C ARG A 526 -16.92 17.47 8.33
N VAL A 527 -16.07 16.60 7.79
CA VAL A 527 -14.68 16.94 7.47
C VAL A 527 -14.50 17.35 6.00
N GLY A 528 -15.50 17.07 5.17
CA GLY A 528 -15.49 17.45 3.76
C GLY A 528 -14.66 16.52 2.89
N ASN A 529 -14.23 17.04 1.74
CA ASN A 529 -13.49 16.32 0.71
C ASN A 529 -12.21 17.05 0.24
N ASP A 530 -11.74 18.02 1.03
CA ASP A 530 -10.58 18.85 0.69
C ASP A 530 -9.26 18.13 1.01
N GLN A 531 -8.94 17.10 0.21
CA GLN A 531 -7.71 16.33 0.36
C GLN A 531 -6.47 17.19 0.05
N GLY A 532 -6.57 18.20 -0.81
CA GLY A 532 -5.45 19.08 -1.16
C GLY A 532 -4.91 19.86 0.04
N SER A 533 -5.81 20.36 0.90
CA SER A 533 -5.43 21.06 2.14
C SER A 533 -5.04 20.12 3.28
N TRP A 534 -5.45 18.85 3.25
CA TRP A 534 -5.24 17.87 4.33
C TRP A 534 -4.75 16.51 3.82
N PRO A 535 -3.63 16.42 3.08
CA PRO A 535 -3.25 15.21 2.35
C PRO A 535 -2.89 14.02 3.25
N ASP A 536 -2.51 14.29 4.50
CA ASP A 536 -2.16 13.26 5.47
C ASP A 536 -3.34 12.72 6.29
N CYS A 537 -4.34 13.58 6.52
CA CYS A 537 -5.50 13.27 7.35
C CYS A 537 -6.72 12.80 6.52
N LEU A 538 -6.89 13.32 5.30
CA LEU A 538 -7.99 13.01 4.39
C LEU A 538 -7.54 12.24 3.15
N GLY A 539 -8.40 11.35 2.68
CA GLY A 539 -8.29 10.66 1.40
C GLY A 539 -9.24 11.21 0.33
N HIS A 540 -9.07 10.72 -0.89
CA HIS A 540 -9.79 11.19 -2.09
C HIS A 540 -11.31 10.96 -2.09
N PHE A 541 -11.84 10.19 -1.14
CA PHE A 541 -13.25 9.78 -1.10
C PHE A 541 -14.07 10.49 -0.01
N GLY A 542 -13.54 11.56 0.58
CA GLY A 542 -14.27 12.44 1.49
C GLY A 542 -15.58 12.98 0.92
N VAL A 543 -16.50 13.40 1.79
CA VAL A 543 -17.86 13.82 1.40
C VAL A 543 -18.32 15.09 2.10
N GLY A 544 -19.09 15.91 1.38
CA GLY A 544 -19.71 17.12 1.92
C GLY A 544 -18.74 18.30 2.09
N LYS A 545 -19.14 19.28 2.89
CA LYS A 545 -18.34 20.45 3.25
C LYS A 545 -17.90 20.37 4.72
N CYS A 546 -16.69 20.83 4.99
CA CYS A 546 -16.17 20.92 6.35
C CYS A 546 -17.06 21.85 7.22
N ASN A 547 -17.34 21.47 8.47
CA ASN A 547 -17.98 22.34 9.45
C ASN A 547 -17.00 22.70 10.59
N GLU A 548 -17.40 23.58 11.51
CA GLU A 548 -16.54 24.03 12.63
C GLU A 548 -15.97 22.87 13.46
N ASN A 549 -16.79 21.86 13.78
CA ASN A 549 -16.31 20.66 14.48
C ASN A 549 -15.35 19.83 13.60
N GLY A 550 -15.59 19.77 12.29
CA GLY A 550 -14.70 19.13 11.33
C GLY A 550 -13.34 19.79 11.27
N GLN A 551 -13.28 21.11 11.28
CA GLN A 551 -12.03 21.87 11.30
C GLN A 551 -11.20 21.55 12.55
N ARG A 552 -11.80 21.62 13.75
CA ARG A 552 -11.13 21.26 15.01
C ARG A 552 -10.57 19.83 14.99
N LEU A 553 -11.31 18.88 14.42
CA LEU A 553 -10.86 17.49 14.29
C LEU A 553 -9.70 17.35 13.31
N LEU A 554 -9.77 18.02 12.16
CA LEU A 554 -8.70 17.98 11.17
C LEU A 554 -7.39 18.53 11.73
N GLU A 555 -7.46 19.63 12.48
CA GLU A 555 -6.30 20.22 13.17
C GLU A 555 -5.71 19.24 14.20
N LEU A 556 -6.53 18.70 15.10
CA LEU A 556 -6.09 17.74 16.12
C LEU A 556 -5.51 16.46 15.50
N TYR A 557 -6.19 15.89 14.50
CA TYR A 557 -5.78 14.63 13.89
C TYR A 557 -4.53 14.79 13.04
N THR A 558 -4.37 15.92 12.34
CA THR A 558 -3.14 16.22 11.61
C THR A 558 -1.96 16.38 12.57
N TYR A 559 -2.17 17.05 13.72
CA TYR A 559 -1.15 17.18 14.76
C TYR A 559 -0.67 15.82 15.31
N HIS A 560 -1.57 14.83 15.42
CA HIS A 560 -1.25 13.47 15.89
C HIS A 560 -0.94 12.46 14.79
N HIS A 561 -0.78 12.89 13.53
CA HIS A 561 -0.57 12.02 12.36
C HIS A 561 -1.65 10.91 12.21
N LEU A 562 -2.89 11.26 12.55
CA LEU A 562 -4.07 10.43 12.42
C LEU A 562 -4.77 10.70 11.10
N CYS A 563 -5.38 9.66 10.52
CA CYS A 563 -6.12 9.75 9.28
C CYS A 563 -7.55 9.26 9.44
N ILE A 564 -8.48 9.95 8.77
CA ILE A 564 -9.90 9.62 8.78
C ILE A 564 -10.16 8.57 7.71
N THR A 565 -10.10 7.32 8.14
CA THR A 565 -10.06 6.14 7.25
C THR A 565 -11.29 6.07 6.33
N ASN A 566 -12.45 6.59 6.77
CA ASN A 566 -13.67 6.71 5.96
C ASN A 566 -13.47 7.40 4.61
N THR A 567 -12.45 8.25 4.49
CA THR A 567 -12.18 9.06 3.29
C THR A 567 -11.14 8.44 2.35
N PHE A 568 -10.50 7.33 2.73
CA PHE A 568 -9.45 6.68 1.92
C PHE A 568 -9.95 5.53 1.04
N PHE A 569 -11.16 5.00 1.29
CA PHE A 569 -11.66 3.83 0.57
C PHE A 569 -12.82 4.16 -0.38
N GLY A 570 -12.67 3.77 -1.64
CA GLY A 570 -13.67 3.92 -2.69
C GLY A 570 -14.84 2.94 -2.55
N VAL A 571 -15.76 3.19 -1.62
CA VAL A 571 -17.01 2.40 -1.49
C VAL A 571 -18.19 3.07 -2.20
N LYS A 572 -19.24 2.27 -2.49
CA LYS A 572 -20.52 2.74 -3.03
C LYS A 572 -21.04 3.93 -2.20
N LEU A 573 -21.54 4.97 -2.87
CA LEU A 573 -21.91 6.24 -2.25
C LEU A 573 -22.82 6.07 -1.02
N ARG A 574 -23.85 5.22 -1.11
CA ARG A 574 -24.76 4.92 0.02
C ARG A 574 -24.06 4.37 1.26
N HIS A 575 -22.91 3.70 1.13
CA HIS A 575 -22.17 3.13 2.26
C HIS A 575 -21.22 4.14 2.93
N ARG A 576 -21.10 5.37 2.41
CA ARG A 576 -20.25 6.43 3.00
C ARG A 576 -20.94 7.20 4.12
N PHE A 577 -22.26 7.26 4.10
CA PHE A 577 -23.05 8.04 5.04
C PHE A 577 -23.54 7.19 6.21
N SER A 578 -23.56 7.78 7.40
CA SER A 578 -23.95 7.10 8.64
C SER A 578 -25.23 7.65 9.26
N TRP A 579 -25.64 8.88 8.92
CA TRP A 579 -26.81 9.53 9.51
C TRP A 579 -27.58 10.36 8.49
N MET A 580 -28.90 10.40 8.62
CA MET A 580 -29.78 11.19 7.77
C MET A 580 -30.46 12.29 8.60
N HIS A 581 -30.34 13.54 8.17
CA HIS A 581 -30.97 14.64 8.87
C HIS A 581 -32.51 14.52 8.84
N PRO A 582 -33.21 14.59 10.00
CA PRO A 582 -34.63 14.24 10.08
C PRO A 582 -35.53 15.16 9.25
N ARG A 583 -35.20 16.46 9.17
CA ARG A 583 -35.96 17.47 8.42
C ARG A 583 -35.58 17.53 6.94
N SER A 584 -34.32 17.85 6.63
CA SER A 584 -33.83 18.01 5.25
C SER A 584 -33.65 16.72 4.47
N LYS A 585 -33.66 15.55 5.13
CA LYS A 585 -33.41 14.23 4.53
C LYS A 585 -32.05 14.09 3.85
N ASN A 586 -31.12 15.00 4.13
CA ASN A 586 -29.75 14.93 3.64
C ASN A 586 -28.92 13.94 4.44
N TRP A 587 -28.13 13.13 3.74
CA TRP A 587 -27.21 12.19 4.35
C TRP A 587 -25.87 12.84 4.72
N HIS A 588 -25.35 12.47 5.89
CA HIS A 588 -24.08 12.95 6.43
C HIS A 588 -23.22 11.79 6.93
N GLN A 589 -21.91 11.98 6.86
CA GLN A 589 -20.92 11.08 7.44
C GLN A 589 -20.47 11.69 8.76
N LEU A 590 -21.03 11.21 9.87
CA LEU A 590 -20.76 11.73 11.22
C LEU A 590 -20.07 10.71 12.12
N ASP A 591 -20.24 9.41 11.82
CA ASP A 591 -19.60 8.31 12.50
C ASP A 591 -18.29 7.96 11.77
N LEU A 592 -17.17 8.26 12.41
CA LEU A 592 -15.84 8.19 11.84
C LEU A 592 -15.02 7.10 12.53
N ILE A 593 -14.15 6.48 11.74
CA ILE A 593 -13.13 5.55 12.20
C ILE A 593 -11.78 6.17 11.83
N ILE A 594 -10.94 6.36 12.84
CA ILE A 594 -9.66 7.05 12.72
C ILE A 594 -8.56 6.09 13.12
N SER A 595 -7.44 6.12 12.40
CA SER A 595 -6.24 5.35 12.75
C SER A 595 -4.99 6.17 12.54
N ARG A 596 -3.85 5.74 13.09
CA ARG A 596 -2.55 6.25 12.64
C ARG A 596 -2.33 5.93 11.17
N ARG A 597 -1.70 6.85 10.44
CA ARG A 597 -1.46 6.71 8.99
C ARG A 597 -0.64 5.45 8.65
N GLU A 598 0.33 5.11 9.47
CA GLU A 598 1.17 3.91 9.31
C GLU A 598 0.38 2.59 9.34
N HIS A 599 -0.78 2.57 10.02
CA HIS A 599 -1.64 1.39 10.11
C HIS A 599 -2.76 1.37 9.07
N LEU A 600 -2.86 2.38 8.20
CA LEU A 600 -3.88 2.46 7.16
C LEU A 600 -3.85 1.24 6.23
N ASN A 601 -2.65 0.70 5.95
CA ASN A 601 -2.45 -0.49 5.11
C ASN A 601 -3.09 -1.77 5.70
N ASN A 602 -3.32 -1.80 7.02
CA ASN A 602 -4.00 -2.93 7.68
C ASN A 602 -5.52 -2.84 7.54
N ILE A 603 -6.06 -1.67 7.19
CA ILE A 603 -7.49 -1.47 6.99
C ILE A 603 -7.86 -1.90 5.57
N ARG A 604 -8.83 -2.82 5.47
CA ARG A 604 -9.22 -3.44 4.19
C ARG A 604 -10.47 -2.81 3.60
N THR A 605 -11.45 -2.53 4.43
CA THR A 605 -12.72 -1.93 3.98
C THR A 605 -13.35 -1.14 5.11
N ILE A 606 -14.01 -0.05 4.77
CA ILE A 606 -14.88 0.70 5.68
C ILE A 606 -16.23 0.97 5.01
N ARG A 607 -17.34 0.74 5.73
CA ARG A 607 -18.69 1.00 5.22
C ARG A 607 -19.73 1.11 6.33
N ALA A 608 -20.75 1.93 6.08
CA ALA A 608 -21.97 1.96 6.85
C ALA A 608 -22.93 0.82 6.46
N TYR A 609 -23.62 0.26 7.46
CA TYR A 609 -24.63 -0.79 7.33
C TYR A 609 -26.00 -0.25 7.76
N HIS A 610 -26.69 0.41 6.84
CA HIS A 610 -28.09 0.87 7.01
C HIS A 610 -29.09 -0.25 7.36
N SER A 611 -28.72 -1.50 7.11
CA SER A 611 -29.52 -2.68 7.43
C SER A 611 -29.49 -3.10 8.91
N ALA A 612 -28.57 -2.54 9.70
CA ALA A 612 -28.49 -2.81 11.14
C ALA A 612 -29.53 -1.97 11.86
N ASP A 613 -30.35 -2.58 12.72
CA ASP A 613 -31.41 -1.89 13.44
C ASP A 613 -31.33 -2.17 14.95
N CYS A 614 -31.42 -1.11 15.74
CA CYS A 614 -31.58 -1.17 17.19
C CYS A 614 -32.38 0.05 17.70
N ASP A 615 -33.33 0.57 16.91
CA ASP A 615 -34.06 1.79 17.26
C ASP A 615 -33.14 3.01 17.38
N THR A 616 -32.40 3.26 16.31
CA THR A 616 -31.50 4.40 16.18
C THR A 616 -31.60 5.00 14.78
N ASP A 617 -31.34 6.30 14.69
CA ASP A 617 -31.23 7.05 13.44
C ASP A 617 -29.82 6.97 12.82
N HIS A 618 -28.88 6.30 13.49
CA HIS A 618 -27.51 6.08 13.02
C HIS A 618 -27.30 4.67 12.45
N SER A 619 -26.55 4.60 11.37
CA SER A 619 -26.07 3.35 10.81
C SER A 619 -24.81 2.87 11.51
N LEU A 620 -24.72 1.56 11.74
CA LEU A 620 -23.49 0.92 12.18
C LEU A 620 -22.40 1.09 11.11
N VAL A 621 -21.29 1.76 11.44
CA VAL A 621 -20.12 1.87 10.57
C VAL A 621 -19.12 0.79 10.98
N CYS A 622 -18.72 -0.09 10.05
CA CYS A 622 -17.70 -1.09 10.35
C CYS A 622 -16.47 -0.91 9.48
N THR A 623 -15.33 -1.20 10.09
CA THR A 623 -14.06 -1.41 9.41
C THR A 623 -13.62 -2.86 9.54
N LYS A 624 -13.02 -3.40 8.47
CA LYS A 624 -12.33 -4.68 8.50
C LYS A 624 -10.83 -4.41 8.57
N ILE A 625 -10.21 -4.84 9.65
CA ILE A 625 -8.78 -4.67 9.88
C ILE A 625 -8.07 -6.03 9.87
N GLN A 626 -6.89 -6.07 9.29
CA GLN A 626 -6.00 -7.22 9.33
C GLN A 626 -5.22 -7.21 10.64
N LEU A 627 -5.82 -7.82 11.67
CA LEU A 627 -5.25 -7.92 13.01
C LEU A 627 -5.74 -9.21 13.67
N LEU A 628 -4.89 -9.84 14.47
CA LEU A 628 -5.18 -11.08 15.19
C LEU A 628 -4.97 -10.88 16.69
N PRO A 629 -6.05 -10.94 17.51
CA PRO A 629 -5.94 -10.90 18.96
C PRO A 629 -5.13 -12.08 19.51
N LYS A 630 -4.22 -11.80 20.45
CA LYS A 630 -3.42 -12.77 21.20
C LYS A 630 -3.97 -12.92 22.61
N LYS A 631 -3.99 -14.15 23.12
CA LYS A 631 -4.32 -14.41 24.52
C LYS A 631 -3.25 -13.79 25.42
N VAL A 632 -3.66 -13.02 26.40
CA VAL A 632 -2.78 -12.56 27.47
C VAL A 632 -2.65 -13.71 28.49
N HIS A 633 -1.44 -14.20 28.72
CA HIS A 633 -1.18 -15.18 29.76
C HIS A 633 -1.32 -14.50 31.13
N ARG A 634 -2.53 -14.49 31.67
CA ARG A 634 -2.73 -14.18 33.09
C ARG A 634 -2.33 -15.40 33.92
N VAL A 635 -1.60 -15.17 35.01
CA VAL A 635 -1.67 -16.08 36.16
C VAL A 635 -3.16 -16.20 36.49
N LYS A 636 -3.73 -17.41 36.37
CA LYS A 636 -5.08 -17.65 36.87
C LYS A 636 -5.06 -17.25 38.34
N GLN A 637 -5.62 -16.10 38.68
CA GLN A 637 -6.09 -15.92 40.04
C GLN A 637 -7.05 -17.09 40.26
N SER A 638 -6.74 -17.91 41.27
CA SER A 638 -7.58 -19.03 41.66
C SER A 638 -9.02 -18.52 41.69
N ALA A 639 -9.89 -19.15 40.90
CA ALA A 639 -11.29 -18.74 40.83
C ALA A 639 -11.79 -18.68 42.28
N THR A 640 -12.19 -17.50 42.75
CA THR A 640 -12.74 -17.37 44.09
C THR A 640 -13.96 -18.27 44.14
N LEU A 641 -13.86 -19.33 44.94
CA LEU A 641 -14.91 -20.32 45.12
C LEU A 641 -16.10 -19.60 45.75
N ARG A 642 -17.11 -19.27 44.94
CA ARG A 642 -18.35 -18.66 45.42
C ARG A 642 -19.25 -19.76 45.98
N ILE A 643 -19.22 -19.89 47.30
CA ILE A 643 -20.13 -20.76 48.04
C ILE A 643 -21.57 -20.25 47.85
N ASN A 644 -22.53 -21.17 47.77
CA ASN A 644 -23.94 -20.81 47.69
C ASN A 644 -24.45 -20.36 49.08
N ALA A 645 -24.35 -19.05 49.34
CA ALA A 645 -24.82 -18.46 50.61
C ALA A 645 -26.32 -18.68 50.87
N SER A 646 -27.16 -18.93 49.86
CA SER A 646 -28.58 -19.22 50.10
C SER A 646 -28.80 -20.58 50.79
N ALA A 647 -27.85 -21.50 50.67
CA ALA A 647 -27.93 -22.83 51.30
C ALA A 647 -27.65 -22.80 52.81
N THR A 648 -27.17 -21.68 53.37
CA THR A 648 -27.04 -21.50 54.83
C THR A 648 -28.38 -21.21 55.51
N ALA A 649 -29.43 -20.91 54.74
CA ALA A 649 -30.78 -20.78 55.26
C ALA A 649 -31.43 -22.14 55.60
N ILE A 650 -30.78 -23.26 55.27
CA ILE A 650 -31.23 -24.63 55.57
C ILE A 650 -30.56 -25.09 56.88
N PRO A 651 -31.30 -25.24 57.99
CA PRO A 651 -30.71 -25.52 59.31
C PRO A 651 -29.92 -26.83 59.38
N GLU A 652 -30.36 -27.88 58.66
CA GLU A 652 -29.67 -29.18 58.59
C GLU A 652 -28.27 -29.05 57.97
N ASN A 653 -28.13 -28.24 56.92
CA ASN A 653 -26.83 -27.97 56.30
C ASN A 653 -25.91 -27.23 57.28
N VAL A 654 -26.42 -26.27 58.05
CA VAL A 654 -25.61 -25.57 59.05
C VAL A 654 -25.12 -26.53 60.14
N SER A 655 -25.95 -27.48 60.58
CA SER A 655 -25.56 -28.52 61.53
C SER A 655 -24.44 -29.40 60.98
N ILE A 656 -24.61 -29.94 59.77
CA ILE A 656 -23.60 -30.80 59.10
C ILE A 656 -22.28 -30.04 58.89
N PHE A 657 -22.36 -28.75 58.55
CA PHE A 657 -21.17 -27.91 58.40
C PHE A 657 -20.42 -27.73 59.73
N ASN A 658 -21.13 -27.47 60.83
CA ASN A 658 -20.53 -27.34 62.16
C ASN A 658 -19.90 -28.66 62.62
N ASP A 659 -20.56 -29.80 62.42
CA ASP A 659 -20.01 -31.12 62.77
C ASP A 659 -18.70 -31.42 62.01
N ILE A 660 -18.64 -31.06 60.72
CA ILE A 660 -17.44 -31.22 59.89
C ILE A 660 -16.32 -30.28 60.34
N LEU A 661 -16.64 -29.05 60.74
CA LEU A 661 -15.66 -28.09 61.24
C LEU A 661 -15.08 -28.55 62.59
N SER A 662 -15.94 -28.90 63.54
CA SER A 662 -15.54 -29.31 64.88
C SER A 662 -14.72 -30.60 64.88
N SER A 663 -15.05 -31.55 64.00
CA SER A 663 -14.29 -32.80 63.86
C SER A 663 -12.92 -32.62 63.19
N LYS A 664 -12.74 -31.60 62.33
CA LYS A 664 -11.50 -31.41 61.55
C LYS A 664 -10.55 -30.37 62.12
N LEU A 665 -11.05 -29.43 62.94
CA LEU A 665 -10.24 -28.38 63.56
C LEU A 665 -9.66 -28.80 64.94
N GLY A 666 -9.96 -30.01 65.41
CA GLY A 666 -9.57 -30.49 66.75
C GLY A 666 -8.08 -30.79 66.95
N ASP A 667 -7.30 -30.99 65.88
CA ASP A 667 -5.92 -31.51 65.96
C ASP A 667 -4.87 -30.50 65.42
N CYS A 668 -4.76 -29.33 66.03
CA CYS A 668 -3.78 -28.31 65.62
C CYS A 668 -2.97 -27.83 66.83
N LEU A 669 -1.98 -28.62 67.28
CA LEU A 669 -1.12 -28.25 68.40
C LEU A 669 0.35 -27.96 68.03
N GLU A 670 0.75 -28.00 66.75
CA GLU A 670 2.17 -27.80 66.37
C GLU A 670 2.44 -26.99 65.09
N LEU A 671 1.48 -26.25 64.50
CA LEU A 671 1.75 -25.44 63.30
C LEU A 671 2.18 -24.00 63.65
N ASN A 672 2.95 -23.38 62.77
CA ASN A 672 3.20 -21.93 62.84
C ASN A 672 1.94 -21.13 62.47
N THR A 673 1.92 -19.82 62.74
CA THR A 673 0.74 -18.96 62.55
C THR A 673 0.18 -18.96 61.13
N GLU A 674 1.06 -18.99 60.11
CA GLU A 674 0.66 -18.95 58.70
C GLU A 674 0.03 -20.28 58.26
N ASP A 675 0.60 -21.39 58.70
CA ASP A 675 0.09 -22.73 58.40
C ASP A 675 -1.19 -23.06 59.19
N HIS A 676 -1.32 -22.55 60.42
CA HIS A 676 -2.59 -22.58 61.15
C HIS A 676 -3.70 -21.84 60.41
N TRP A 677 -3.44 -20.62 59.93
CA TRP A 677 -4.43 -19.85 59.17
C TRP A 677 -4.84 -20.56 57.87
N ARG A 678 -3.88 -21.12 57.14
CA ARG A 678 -4.15 -21.91 55.93
C ARG A 678 -5.02 -23.12 56.25
N HIS A 679 -4.69 -23.86 57.30
CA HIS A 679 -5.48 -25.01 57.72
C HIS A 679 -6.93 -24.62 58.05
N ILE A 680 -7.13 -23.56 58.84
CA ILE A 680 -8.48 -23.04 59.16
C ILE A 680 -9.22 -22.65 57.88
N LYS A 681 -8.58 -21.85 57.03
CA LYS A 681 -9.18 -21.35 55.80
C LYS A 681 -9.58 -22.50 54.86
N ASP A 682 -8.67 -23.45 54.62
CA ASP A 682 -8.89 -24.53 53.66
C ASP A 682 -9.90 -25.54 54.20
N THR A 683 -9.85 -25.88 55.49
CA THR A 683 -10.85 -26.74 56.14
C THR A 683 -12.24 -26.11 56.12
N THR A 684 -12.34 -24.81 56.44
CA THR A 684 -13.62 -24.07 56.40
C THR A 684 -14.17 -24.01 54.98
N LEU A 685 -13.33 -23.70 53.99
CA LEU A 685 -13.74 -23.62 52.59
C LEU A 685 -14.16 -24.99 52.05
N ALA A 686 -13.45 -26.06 52.39
CA ALA A 686 -13.76 -27.42 51.98
C ALA A 686 -15.08 -27.92 52.61
N ALA A 687 -15.29 -27.66 53.90
CA ALA A 687 -16.54 -27.97 54.58
C ALA A 687 -17.71 -27.20 53.96
N ALA A 688 -17.52 -25.90 53.71
CA ALA A 688 -18.56 -25.05 53.13
C ALA A 688 -18.92 -25.48 51.69
N LEU A 689 -17.93 -25.87 50.88
CA LEU A 689 -18.16 -26.39 49.54
C LEU A 689 -18.86 -27.75 49.54
N LYS A 690 -18.51 -28.63 50.50
CA LYS A 690 -19.12 -29.95 50.62
C LYS A 690 -20.60 -29.85 51.00
N VAL A 691 -20.93 -28.89 51.88
CA VAL A 691 -22.27 -28.80 52.48
C VAL A 691 -23.18 -27.82 51.74
N PHE A 692 -22.69 -26.61 51.46
CA PHE A 692 -23.49 -25.57 50.81
C PHE A 692 -23.37 -25.62 49.28
N GLY A 693 -22.38 -26.32 48.74
CA GLY A 693 -22.15 -26.43 47.30
C GLY A 693 -21.65 -25.13 46.67
N LYS A 694 -21.44 -25.19 45.35
CA LYS A 694 -21.03 -24.03 44.54
C LYS A 694 -22.25 -23.28 44.04
N ASN A 695 -22.16 -21.96 43.96
CA ASN A 695 -23.18 -21.17 43.28
C ASN A 695 -23.26 -21.57 41.80
N VAL A 696 -24.38 -22.19 41.39
CA VAL A 696 -24.67 -22.48 39.99
C VAL A 696 -25.52 -21.34 39.45
N ARG A 697 -25.00 -20.61 38.46
CA ARG A 697 -25.72 -19.48 37.84
C ARG A 697 -26.89 -20.03 37.02
N LYS A 698 -28.08 -20.14 37.61
CA LYS A 698 -29.33 -20.37 36.87
C LYS A 698 -29.83 -19.03 36.36
N SER A 699 -29.46 -18.67 35.13
CA SER A 699 -30.11 -17.57 34.42
C SER A 699 -30.99 -18.17 33.33
N GLN A 700 -32.30 -18.19 33.57
CA GLN A 700 -33.27 -18.37 32.50
C GLN A 700 -33.31 -17.04 31.75
N ASP A 701 -32.56 -16.91 30.65
CA ASP A 701 -32.60 -15.69 29.84
C ASP A 701 -33.96 -15.62 29.12
N TRP A 702 -34.87 -14.79 29.64
CA TRP A 702 -36.22 -14.59 29.10
C TRP A 702 -36.20 -14.26 27.61
N PHE A 703 -35.22 -13.49 27.16
CA PHE A 703 -35.10 -13.11 25.75
C PHE A 703 -34.78 -14.32 24.86
N ASN A 704 -33.91 -15.21 25.33
CA ASN A 704 -33.64 -16.48 24.64
C ASN A 704 -34.83 -17.44 24.71
N ALA A 705 -35.56 -17.47 25.83
CA ALA A 705 -36.72 -18.34 25.99
C ALA A 705 -37.86 -17.98 25.02
N ASN A 706 -38.02 -16.68 24.69
CA ASN A 706 -39.09 -16.19 23.82
C ASN A 706 -38.64 -15.96 22.36
N ILE A 707 -37.46 -16.47 21.98
CA ILE A 707 -36.86 -16.05 20.71
C ILE A 707 -37.61 -16.53 19.46
N ALA A 708 -38.27 -17.68 19.54
CA ALA A 708 -39.09 -18.19 18.45
C ALA A 708 -40.21 -17.20 18.06
N THR A 709 -40.71 -16.45 19.03
CA THR A 709 -41.73 -15.41 18.85
C THR A 709 -41.13 -14.06 18.44
N LEU A 710 -40.00 -13.67 19.03
CA LEU A 710 -39.39 -12.35 18.80
C LEU A 710 -38.62 -12.26 17.47
N GLN A 711 -38.03 -13.35 16.97
CA GLN A 711 -37.20 -13.31 15.76
C GLN A 711 -37.97 -12.84 14.51
N PRO A 712 -39.18 -13.34 14.21
CA PRO A 712 -39.98 -12.83 13.09
C PRO A 712 -40.30 -11.33 13.21
N LEU A 713 -40.58 -10.84 14.42
CA LEU A 713 -40.86 -9.42 14.67
C LEU A 713 -39.63 -8.54 14.42
N ILE A 714 -38.47 -8.96 14.92
CA ILE A 714 -37.19 -8.27 14.67
C ILE A 714 -36.88 -8.22 13.16
N GLU A 715 -37.13 -9.31 12.43
CA GLU A 715 -36.93 -9.36 10.98
C GLU A 715 -37.93 -8.51 10.21
N ALA A 716 -39.21 -8.54 10.58
CA ALA A 716 -40.25 -7.69 9.99
C ALA A 716 -39.92 -6.21 10.17
N LYS A 717 -39.51 -5.82 11.38
CA LYS A 717 -39.11 -4.44 11.72
C LYS A 717 -37.92 -3.99 10.88
N ARG A 718 -36.91 -4.85 10.75
CA ARG A 718 -35.73 -4.59 9.90
C ARG A 718 -36.13 -4.42 8.43
N ASN A 719 -37.01 -5.27 7.91
CA ASN A 719 -37.48 -5.18 6.53
C ASN A 719 -38.30 -3.92 6.28
N ALA A 720 -39.15 -3.52 7.23
CA ALA A 720 -39.90 -2.26 7.18
C ALA A 720 -38.97 -1.05 7.16
N LEU A 721 -37.95 -1.02 8.03
CA LEU A 721 -36.93 0.03 8.04
C LEU A 721 -36.18 0.12 6.70
N GLN A 722 -35.75 -1.02 6.15
CA GLN A 722 -35.06 -1.04 4.85
C GLN A 722 -35.95 -0.55 3.71
N ASN A 723 -37.24 -0.90 3.72
CA ASN A 723 -38.18 -0.45 2.69
C ASN A 723 -38.41 1.06 2.76
N TYR A 724 -38.59 1.60 3.97
CA TYR A 724 -38.70 3.05 4.17
C TYR A 724 -37.44 3.81 3.76
N GLN A 725 -36.25 3.29 4.11
CA GLN A 725 -34.98 3.89 3.69
C GLN A 725 -34.79 3.89 2.17
N ARG A 726 -35.31 2.88 1.46
CA ARG A 726 -35.26 2.81 -0.01
C ARG A 726 -36.24 3.78 -0.66
N ASN A 727 -37.49 3.80 -0.18
CA ASN A 727 -38.59 4.58 -0.75
C ASN A 727 -39.39 5.28 0.37
N PRO A 728 -38.94 6.45 0.87
CA PRO A 728 -39.61 7.14 1.96
C PRO A 728 -40.99 7.65 1.52
N SER A 729 -42.05 7.04 2.05
CA SER A 729 -43.45 7.39 1.79
C SER A 729 -44.30 7.28 3.06
N PRO A 730 -45.44 7.99 3.15
CA PRO A 730 -46.37 7.83 4.28
C PRO A 730 -46.77 6.37 4.52
N SER A 731 -47.00 5.60 3.45
CA SER A 731 -47.35 4.17 3.53
C SER A 731 -46.22 3.31 4.09
N SER A 732 -44.97 3.54 3.68
CA SER A 732 -43.81 2.81 4.24
C SER A 732 -43.50 3.20 5.69
N LEU A 733 -43.81 4.43 6.10
CA LEU A 733 -43.67 4.90 7.48
C LEU A 733 -44.76 4.29 8.37
N GLN A 734 -46.00 4.24 7.88
CA GLN A 734 -47.13 3.57 8.53
C GLN A 734 -46.80 2.10 8.82
N TRP A 735 -46.16 1.41 7.88
CA TRP A 735 -45.75 0.02 8.06
C TRP A 735 -44.69 -0.17 9.17
N ILE A 736 -43.80 0.81 9.39
CA ILE A 736 -42.87 0.80 10.53
C ILE A 736 -43.63 0.94 11.85
N TYR A 737 -44.66 1.80 11.89
CA TYR A 737 -45.50 1.99 13.08
C TYR A 737 -46.35 0.76 13.39
N GLU A 738 -46.92 0.12 12.37
CA GLU A 738 -47.73 -1.09 12.52
C GLU A 738 -46.91 -2.27 13.06
N VAL A 739 -45.65 -2.42 12.64
CA VAL A 739 -44.74 -3.46 13.16
C VAL A 739 -44.21 -3.12 14.57
N HIS A 740 -44.27 -1.85 15.00
CA HIS A 740 -43.91 -1.43 16.37
C HIS A 740 -44.99 -1.71 17.42
N LEU A 741 -46.22 -1.98 17.00
CA LEU A 741 -47.38 -2.23 17.89
C LEU A 741 -47.51 -3.71 18.31
N PHE A 742 -46.64 -4.59 17.80
CA PHE A 742 -46.48 -5.99 18.19
C PHE A 742 -45.21 -6.19 19.01
#